data_AF-A0A1I8ED77-F1
#
_entry.id   AF-A0A1I8ED77-F1
#
_cell.length_a   1.000
_cell.length_b   1.000
_cell.length_c   1.000
_cell.angle_alpha   90.00
_cell.angle_beta   90.00
_cell.angle_gamma   90.00
#
_symmetry.space_group_name_H-M   'P 1'
#
loop_
_entity.id
_entity.type
_entity.pdbx_description
1 polymer ?
#
loop_
_entity_poly.entity_id
_entity_poly.type
_entity_poly.pdbx_seq_one_letter_code
_entity_poly.pdbx_strand_id
1 'polypeptide(L)'
;MGALSSSVRKEFRLDWIAPTSTSKGDSIRRNRLTSIIHSKCFIEKLKIFGWRQKYRQISREDQRAFCDLISHWTSTELVALLTEMESACGVRELISVAEETRPGTSVLATDLLNAWKNEIVPDCFVTHKGFRYAAHSFILRARCRYFSDFWNSLVIQQSDDKKLEILFMNNSISSETFQAMLYYIYSGEYDKSISDFDRQSFNAILQRYGCGSSLSSDLMAVDSQKCDCTLIFTMGNREGIHNENRDYRIKCSGAVLAARSSYLRSVIEKRILCGEELEIVINEHLFPRIYARIILDAIYTDRLDLNKMPDGCQVSVSSLSEVQAIASGQRHFAPLRHAIDIFHIAQFLNLPYLIHACEDIIVAQISIETVGSLWNWACEPGGSAYVRRHCIAFLCADFSRICSSHLLFELEEDLLKDCLLSDYVQCAEVKILETVIRWGEHELVRRMEEREPNLIANTAHSISRKGIRRSELNDVELKSILSNLLPLVRIDYILPPFHQSLNAAYKRGLLDSSPHMDLLGQRYPDSRSPDVNPDAHWFDHSVPRRHAAGPRLLLPYIVEVRKQLRRLYKSGENVSYTLQQKTSLANELQLFVNNLSPETVSESLIMKIEKRVKELAEDDLLKKVTCCGCSYHLELAIEQIRLHVLRELNIGDECVEVLCISSASKQNLLPYYCCSQPTVTACDAVNIDVSLSSTALCGYDNHEKSCLPDVLHNGATL
;
A
#
# COMPACT_ATOMS: atom_id res chain seq x y z
N MET A 1 28.85 8.25 -64.41
CA MET A 1 27.66 7.42 -64.14
C MET A 1 27.80 6.95 -62.69
N GLY A 2 27.56 7.79 -61.67
CA GLY A 2 26.25 8.16 -61.11
C GLY A 2 25.73 7.00 -60.21
N ALA A 3 25.30 7.13 -58.96
CA ALA A 3 25.19 8.24 -58.01
C ALA A 3 24.87 7.69 -56.58
N LEU A 4 25.39 8.38 -55.55
CA LEU A 4 24.77 8.86 -54.28
C LEU A 4 23.92 7.96 -53.33
N SER A 5 24.49 7.77 -52.13
CA SER A 5 23.99 8.03 -50.74
C SER A 5 22.54 7.75 -50.31
N SER A 6 22.37 7.06 -49.17
CA SER A 6 21.91 7.69 -47.89
C SER A 6 21.84 6.70 -46.72
N SER A 7 22.49 7.09 -45.62
CA SER A 7 22.39 6.49 -44.29
C SER A 7 21.32 7.23 -43.48
N VAL A 8 20.30 6.53 -42.98
CA VAL A 8 19.29 7.12 -42.08
C VAL A 8 19.34 6.40 -40.73
N ARG A 9 19.80 7.15 -39.72
CA ARG A 9 19.62 6.87 -38.29
C ARG A 9 18.12 6.84 -37.98
N LYS A 10 17.63 5.78 -37.33
CA LYS A 10 16.31 5.80 -36.67
C LYS A 10 16.51 6.20 -35.21
N GLU A 11 15.97 7.37 -34.87
CA GLU A 11 15.84 7.87 -33.50
C GLU A 11 15.02 6.92 -32.63
N PHE A 12 15.52 6.65 -31.43
CA PHE A 12 14.80 6.03 -30.34
C PHE A 12 13.72 7.02 -29.84
N ARG A 13 12.46 6.59 -29.85
CA ARG A 13 11.37 7.33 -29.23
C ARG A 13 11.43 7.20 -27.71
N LEU A 14 11.28 8.34 -27.05
CA LEU A 14 11.10 8.50 -25.62
C LEU A 14 9.70 8.01 -25.22
N ASP A 15 9.62 6.98 -24.37
CA ASP A 15 8.36 6.61 -23.70
C ASP A 15 8.21 7.50 -22.46
N TRP A 16 7.52 8.63 -22.65
CA TRP A 16 7.06 9.52 -21.59
C TRP A 16 5.69 9.07 -21.08
N ILE A 17 5.57 8.88 -19.76
CA ILE A 17 4.30 8.82 -19.06
C ILE A 17 4.25 10.06 -18.16
N ALA A 18 3.38 11.00 -18.50
CA ALA A 18 3.09 12.19 -17.70
C ALA A 18 1.91 11.93 -16.74
N PRO A 19 1.87 12.58 -15.56
CA PRO A 19 0.79 12.41 -14.60
C PRO A 19 -0.48 13.15 -15.07
N THR A 20 -1.61 12.45 -15.08
CA THR A 20 -2.92 13.01 -15.44
C THR A 20 -3.59 13.66 -14.23
N SER A 21 -3.58 14.99 -14.18
CA SER A 21 -4.58 15.77 -13.43
C SER A 21 -4.73 17.16 -14.03
N THR A 22 -5.82 17.38 -14.80
CA THR A 22 -6.59 18.63 -14.92
C THR A 22 -7.59 18.47 -16.07
N SER A 23 -8.89 18.39 -15.79
CA SER A 23 -9.90 18.69 -16.81
C SER A 23 -10.78 19.83 -16.34
N LYS A 24 -10.57 21.02 -16.93
CA LYS A 24 -11.53 22.12 -16.95
C LYS A 24 -12.70 21.72 -17.85
N GLY A 25 -13.90 22.12 -17.43
CA GLY A 25 -15.15 21.81 -18.12
C GLY A 25 -15.36 22.58 -19.41
N ASP A 26 -16.29 22.09 -20.22
CA ASP A 26 -17.13 22.93 -21.06
C ASP A 26 -18.47 22.23 -21.36
N SER A 27 -19.51 23.04 -21.29
CA SER A 27 -20.93 22.71 -21.51
C SER A 27 -21.25 22.50 -22.99
N ILE A 28 -22.17 21.58 -23.34
CA ILE A 28 -23.15 21.75 -24.44
C ILE A 28 -24.33 20.76 -24.28
N ARG A 29 -25.52 21.37 -24.18
CA ARG A 29 -26.92 21.00 -24.50
C ARG A 29 -27.37 19.52 -24.63
N ARG A 30 -28.36 19.23 -23.79
CA ARG A 30 -29.36 18.14 -23.80
C ARG A 30 -30.02 17.93 -25.18
N ASN A 31 -30.28 16.66 -25.55
CA ASN A 31 -31.65 16.18 -25.80
C ASN A 31 -31.76 14.64 -25.87
N ARG A 32 -32.69 14.14 -25.05
CA ARG A 32 -33.47 12.89 -25.03
C ARG A 32 -33.13 11.77 -26.03
N LEU A 33 -32.58 10.66 -25.50
CA LEU A 33 -32.90 9.27 -25.85
C LEU A 33 -32.41 8.36 -24.71
N THR A 34 -33.19 8.33 -23.64
CA THR A 34 -33.04 7.51 -22.44
C THR A 34 -33.63 6.13 -22.66
N SER A 35 -32.83 5.04 -22.56
CA SER A 35 -33.20 3.74 -21.96
C SER A 35 -32.33 2.50 -22.33
N ILE A 36 -31.11 2.62 -22.89
CA ILE A 36 -30.31 1.40 -23.26
C ILE A 36 -28.81 1.45 -22.84
N ILE A 37 -28.36 2.45 -22.07
CA ILE A 37 -26.90 2.71 -21.93
C ILE A 37 -26.22 2.08 -20.69
N HIS A 38 -26.94 1.51 -19.72
CA HIS A 38 -26.30 1.00 -18.50
C HIS A 38 -25.46 -0.29 -18.66
N SER A 39 -25.70 -1.12 -19.69
CA SER A 39 -24.94 -2.37 -19.89
C SER A 39 -23.61 -2.19 -20.63
N LYS A 40 -23.43 -1.09 -21.38
CA LYS A 40 -22.16 -0.77 -22.07
C LYS A 40 -21.18 0.00 -21.19
N CYS A 41 -21.68 0.76 -20.21
CA CYS A 41 -20.84 1.54 -19.30
C CYS A 41 -19.95 0.65 -18.39
N PHE A 42 -20.34 -0.60 -18.12
CA PHE A 42 -19.58 -1.53 -17.27
C PHE A 42 -18.33 -2.09 -17.96
N ILE A 43 -18.41 -2.43 -19.26
CA ILE A 43 -17.23 -2.87 -20.02
C ILE A 43 -16.29 -1.68 -20.29
N GLU A 44 -16.80 -0.46 -20.45
CA GLU A 44 -15.96 0.73 -20.67
C GLU A 44 -15.32 1.29 -19.41
N LYS A 45 -15.96 1.21 -18.22
CA LYS A 45 -15.29 1.57 -16.97
C LYS A 45 -14.21 0.55 -16.56
N LEU A 46 -14.34 -0.71 -16.96
CA LEU A 46 -13.25 -1.69 -16.91
C LEU A 46 -12.11 -1.41 -17.91
N LYS A 47 -12.29 -0.49 -18.90
CA LYS A 47 -11.20 -0.05 -19.80
C LYS A 47 -10.36 1.10 -19.23
N ILE A 48 -10.79 1.74 -18.13
CA ILE A 48 -10.13 2.93 -17.58
C ILE A 48 -8.97 2.55 -16.63
N PHE A 49 -8.89 1.29 -16.17
CA PHE A 49 -7.82 0.83 -15.31
C PHE A 49 -6.71 0.12 -16.11
N GLY A 50 -5.47 0.58 -15.92
CA GLY A 50 -4.26 0.18 -16.65
C GLY A 50 -3.77 -1.26 -16.45
N TRP A 51 -4.65 -2.21 -16.16
CA TRP A 51 -4.32 -3.64 -16.04
C TRP A 51 -4.63 -4.36 -17.36
N ARG A 52 -3.81 -4.07 -18.38
CA ARG A 52 -3.80 -4.82 -19.66
C ARG A 52 -2.95 -6.09 -19.61
N GLN A 53 -2.89 -6.79 -18.48
CA GLN A 53 -2.59 -8.22 -18.55
C GLN A 53 -3.93 -8.91 -18.81
N LYS A 54 -4.18 -9.22 -20.10
CA LYS A 54 -5.31 -10.03 -20.59
C LYS A 54 -5.73 -10.99 -19.50
N TYR A 55 -6.94 -10.88 -18.95
CA TYR A 55 -7.52 -11.84 -18.00
C TYR A 55 -7.15 -13.25 -18.46
N ARG A 56 -6.12 -13.83 -17.84
CA ARG A 56 -5.56 -15.09 -18.34
C ARG A 56 -6.54 -16.16 -17.92
N GLN A 57 -7.03 -16.86 -18.93
CA GLN A 57 -8.14 -17.78 -18.80
C GLN A 57 -7.80 -18.81 -17.72
N ILE A 58 -8.72 -18.97 -16.77
CA ILE A 58 -8.87 -20.19 -15.98
C ILE A 58 -8.75 -21.40 -16.93
N SER A 59 -8.23 -22.53 -16.44
CA SER A 59 -8.06 -23.72 -17.30
C SER A 59 -9.38 -24.05 -17.99
N ARG A 60 -9.28 -24.57 -19.21
CA ARG A 60 -10.47 -24.94 -19.98
C ARG A 60 -11.29 -26.01 -19.25
N GLU A 61 -10.67 -26.83 -18.43
CA GLU A 61 -11.30 -27.85 -17.59
C GLU A 61 -12.10 -27.19 -16.47
N ASP A 62 -11.48 -26.29 -15.70
CA ASP A 62 -12.13 -25.53 -14.62
C ASP A 62 -13.31 -24.69 -15.15
N GLN A 63 -13.15 -24.06 -16.32
CA GLN A 63 -14.21 -23.29 -16.98
C GLN A 63 -15.37 -24.19 -17.42
N ARG A 64 -15.07 -25.40 -17.94
CA ARG A 64 -16.09 -26.39 -18.30
C ARG A 64 -16.86 -26.87 -17.08
N ALA A 65 -16.16 -27.25 -16.01
CA ALA A 65 -16.79 -27.69 -14.77
C ALA A 65 -17.75 -26.62 -14.20
N PHE A 66 -17.36 -25.35 -14.26
CA PHE A 66 -18.24 -24.24 -13.87
C PHE A 66 -19.43 -24.06 -14.82
N CYS A 67 -19.22 -24.19 -16.14
CA CYS A 67 -20.32 -24.12 -17.11
C CYS A 67 -21.33 -25.25 -16.92
N ASP A 68 -20.86 -26.45 -16.60
CA ASP A 68 -21.70 -27.63 -16.36
C ASP A 68 -22.55 -27.44 -15.08
N LEU A 69 -21.96 -26.86 -14.02
CA LEU A 69 -22.68 -26.47 -12.79
C LEU A 69 -23.86 -25.53 -13.10
N ILE A 70 -23.57 -24.39 -13.73
CA ILE A 70 -24.58 -23.34 -13.96
C ILE A 70 -25.55 -23.67 -15.11
N SER A 71 -25.36 -24.78 -15.82
CA SER A 71 -26.16 -25.12 -17.00
C SER A 71 -27.62 -25.43 -16.67
N HIS A 72 -27.88 -25.95 -15.46
CA HIS A 72 -29.20 -26.34 -14.97
C HIS A 72 -29.87 -25.27 -14.11
N TRP A 73 -29.19 -24.13 -13.86
CA TRP A 73 -29.71 -23.09 -12.98
C TRP A 73 -30.73 -22.19 -13.67
N THR A 74 -31.72 -21.77 -12.91
CA THR A 74 -32.75 -20.81 -13.30
C THR A 74 -32.19 -19.40 -13.43
N SER A 75 -32.92 -18.55 -14.14
CA SER A 75 -32.54 -17.13 -14.29
C SER A 75 -32.47 -16.38 -12.96
N THR A 76 -33.29 -16.72 -11.97
CA THR A 76 -33.28 -16.12 -10.63
C THR A 76 -32.01 -16.47 -9.85
N GLU A 77 -31.57 -17.74 -9.92
CA GLU A 77 -30.36 -18.22 -9.24
C GLU A 77 -29.10 -17.61 -9.86
N LEU A 78 -29.06 -17.54 -11.20
CA LEU A 78 -27.97 -16.87 -11.93
C LEU A 78 -27.90 -15.37 -11.63
N VAL A 79 -29.06 -14.69 -11.48
CA VAL A 79 -29.10 -13.28 -11.08
C VAL A 79 -28.63 -13.11 -9.65
N ALA A 80 -29.03 -13.97 -8.70
CA ALA A 80 -28.57 -13.93 -7.32
C ALA A 80 -27.04 -14.05 -7.22
N LEU A 81 -26.46 -15.07 -7.87
CA LEU A 81 -24.99 -15.22 -7.95
C LEU A 81 -24.32 -14.01 -8.59
N LEU A 82 -24.90 -13.46 -9.67
CA LEU A 82 -24.35 -12.30 -10.34
C LEU A 82 -24.37 -11.06 -9.44
N THR A 83 -25.46 -10.83 -8.70
CA THR A 83 -25.57 -9.70 -7.76
C THR A 83 -24.55 -9.80 -6.63
N GLU A 84 -24.31 -11.00 -6.11
CA GLU A 84 -23.28 -11.23 -5.11
C GLU A 84 -21.88 -10.96 -5.67
N MET A 85 -21.54 -11.53 -6.84
CA MET A 85 -20.25 -11.29 -7.49
C MET A 85 -20.03 -9.82 -7.86
N GLU A 86 -21.08 -9.09 -8.23
CA GLU A 86 -21.00 -7.65 -8.51
C GLU A 86 -20.75 -6.82 -7.25
N SER A 87 -21.34 -7.21 -6.11
CA SER A 87 -21.04 -6.59 -4.82
C SER A 87 -19.59 -6.87 -4.37
N ALA A 88 -19.11 -8.11 -4.53
CA ALA A 88 -17.72 -8.48 -4.27
C ALA A 88 -16.75 -7.69 -5.18
N CYS A 89 -17.12 -7.41 -6.43
CA CYS A 89 -16.33 -6.51 -7.28
C CYS A 89 -16.24 -5.09 -6.69
N GLY A 90 -17.33 -4.57 -6.14
CA GLY A 90 -17.34 -3.27 -5.46
C GLY A 90 -16.44 -3.25 -4.24
N VAL A 91 -16.47 -4.30 -3.42
CA VAL A 91 -15.56 -4.45 -2.28
C VAL A 91 -14.10 -4.56 -2.72
N ARG A 92 -13.80 -5.31 -3.79
CA ARG A 92 -12.45 -5.38 -4.36
C ARG A 92 -11.90 -4.03 -4.79
N GLU A 93 -12.76 -3.18 -5.37
CA GLU A 93 -12.38 -1.81 -5.74
C GLU A 93 -12.03 -0.98 -4.49
N LEU A 94 -12.80 -1.11 -3.41
CA LEU A 94 -12.47 -0.48 -2.12
C LEU A 94 -11.17 -1.01 -1.52
N ILE A 95 -10.90 -2.32 -1.58
CA ILE A 95 -9.62 -2.91 -1.18
C ILE A 95 -8.50 -2.27 -1.98
N SER A 96 -8.60 -2.26 -3.32
CA SER A 96 -7.57 -1.67 -4.18
C SER A 96 -7.29 -0.21 -3.82
N VAL A 97 -8.32 0.57 -3.52
CA VAL A 97 -8.16 1.96 -3.07
C VAL A 97 -7.46 2.01 -1.71
N ALA A 98 -7.88 1.20 -0.74
CA ALA A 98 -7.27 1.15 0.59
C ALA A 98 -5.79 0.70 0.55
N GLU A 99 -5.45 -0.29 -0.26
CA GLU A 99 -4.08 -0.79 -0.40
C GLU A 99 -3.14 0.26 -1.01
N GLU A 100 -3.63 1.01 -2.01
CA GLU A 100 -2.88 2.09 -2.67
C GLU A 100 -2.70 3.35 -1.81
N THR A 101 -3.46 3.45 -0.73
CA THR A 101 -3.47 4.65 0.11
C THR A 101 -2.25 4.72 1.01
N ARG A 102 -1.66 5.92 1.04
CA ARG A 102 -0.49 6.28 1.84
C ARG A 102 -0.68 7.69 2.42
N PRO A 103 0.09 8.06 3.45
CA PRO A 103 0.09 9.42 3.98
C PRO A 103 0.43 10.44 2.91
N GLY A 104 -0.23 11.60 2.91
CA GLY A 104 0.11 12.68 1.98
C GLY A 104 1.55 13.17 2.18
N THR A 105 2.32 13.28 1.09
CA THR A 105 3.68 13.85 1.12
C THR A 105 3.68 15.29 0.65
N SER A 106 4.51 16.13 1.26
CA SER A 106 4.75 17.48 0.78
C SER A 106 5.72 17.51 -0.41
N VAL A 107 5.58 18.56 -1.22
CA VAL A 107 6.40 18.86 -2.40
C VAL A 107 7.42 19.95 -2.02
N LEU A 108 8.54 20.06 -2.73
CA LEU A 108 9.58 21.07 -2.58
C LEU A 108 9.00 22.47 -2.38
N ALA A 109 8.06 22.88 -3.23
CA ALA A 109 7.42 24.19 -3.16
C ALA A 109 6.72 24.43 -1.81
N THR A 110 6.00 23.42 -1.30
CA THR A 110 5.32 23.50 -0.01
C THR A 110 6.29 23.49 1.16
N ASP A 111 7.36 22.69 1.09
CA ASP A 111 8.38 22.59 2.15
C ASP A 111 9.19 23.88 2.28
N LEU A 112 9.61 24.47 1.16
CA LEU A 112 10.31 25.75 1.15
C LEU A 112 9.41 26.89 1.62
N LEU A 113 8.13 26.89 1.22
CA LEU A 113 7.19 27.89 1.70
C LEU A 113 6.95 27.76 3.22
N ASN A 114 6.85 26.54 3.73
CA ASN A 114 6.77 26.28 5.17
C ASN A 114 8.05 26.71 5.89
N ALA A 115 9.22 26.50 5.28
CA ALA A 115 10.50 26.96 5.81
C ALA A 115 10.56 28.48 5.97
N TRP A 116 10.09 29.21 4.97
CA TRP A 116 10.00 30.67 5.04
C TRP A 116 8.98 31.14 6.09
N LYS A 117 7.76 30.59 6.08
CA LYS A 117 6.68 31.03 6.98
C LYS A 117 6.97 30.78 8.46
N ASN A 118 7.66 29.68 8.78
CA ASN A 118 7.99 29.31 10.15
C ASN A 118 9.43 29.67 10.53
N GLU A 119 10.12 30.47 9.71
CA GLU A 119 11.48 30.94 9.97
C GLU A 119 12.46 29.81 10.34
N ILE A 120 12.44 28.74 9.56
CA ILE A 120 13.31 27.57 9.76
C ILE A 120 14.70 27.88 9.23
N VAL A 121 15.69 27.99 10.13
CA VAL A 121 17.10 28.22 9.76
C VAL A 121 17.33 29.42 8.82
N PRO A 122 16.83 30.64 9.14
CA PRO A 122 17.08 31.83 8.33
C PRO A 122 18.49 32.36 8.57
N ASP A 123 19.21 32.62 7.47
CA ASP A 123 20.59 33.11 7.43
C ASP A 123 20.67 34.63 7.12
N CYS A 124 19.58 35.22 6.62
CA CYS A 124 19.52 36.65 6.27
C CYS A 124 18.15 37.26 6.57
N PHE A 125 18.10 38.59 6.57
CA PHE A 125 16.86 39.35 6.69
C PHE A 125 16.75 40.35 5.56
N VAL A 126 15.57 40.43 4.94
CA VAL A 126 15.26 41.43 3.93
C VAL A 126 14.33 42.48 4.53
N THR A 127 14.73 43.74 4.47
CA THR A 127 13.95 44.88 4.95
C THR A 127 13.35 45.63 3.78
N HIS A 128 12.02 45.82 3.78
CA HIS A 128 11.30 46.61 2.78
C HIS A 128 10.24 47.48 3.45
N LYS A 129 10.31 48.80 3.23
CA LYS A 129 9.35 49.79 3.78
C LYS A 129 9.07 49.63 5.29
N GLY A 130 10.10 49.31 6.07
CA GLY A 130 10.02 49.13 7.53
C GLY A 130 9.57 47.73 7.98
N PHE A 131 9.17 46.84 7.06
CA PHE A 131 8.91 45.44 7.37
C PHE A 131 10.19 44.61 7.23
N ARG A 132 10.42 43.71 8.18
CA ARG A 132 11.57 42.79 8.22
C ARG A 132 11.08 41.38 7.92
N TYR A 133 11.69 40.73 6.93
CA TYR A 133 11.38 39.37 6.52
C TYR A 133 12.59 38.47 6.75
N ALA A 134 12.45 37.42 7.57
CA ALA A 134 13.45 36.36 7.66
C ALA A 134 13.48 35.58 6.34
N ALA A 135 14.68 35.31 5.82
CA ALA A 135 14.83 34.66 4.52
C ALA A 135 16.12 33.81 4.44
N HIS A 136 16.26 33.13 3.31
CA HIS A 136 17.38 32.25 2.99
C HIS A 136 18.16 32.82 1.81
N SER A 137 19.42 33.16 2.02
CA SER A 137 20.27 33.81 1.03
C SER A 137 20.41 32.97 -0.22
N PHE A 138 20.55 31.65 -0.06
CA PHE A 138 20.64 30.69 -1.15
C PHE A 138 19.41 30.76 -2.06
N ILE A 139 18.20 30.71 -1.49
CA ILE A 139 16.93 30.68 -2.25
C ILE A 139 16.71 32.02 -2.96
N LEU A 140 16.96 33.14 -2.28
CA LEU A 140 16.85 34.48 -2.87
C LEU A 140 17.78 34.64 -4.09
N ARG A 141 19.05 34.22 -3.95
CA ARG A 141 20.05 34.29 -5.03
C ARG A 141 19.74 33.35 -6.19
N ALA A 142 19.19 32.18 -5.90
CA ALA A 142 18.81 31.20 -6.91
C ALA A 142 17.64 31.69 -7.77
N ARG A 143 16.61 32.23 -7.12
CA ARG A 143 15.31 32.51 -7.75
C ARG A 143 15.14 33.94 -8.24
N CYS A 144 15.99 34.86 -7.79
CA CYS A 144 15.87 36.27 -8.12
C CYS A 144 17.22 36.88 -8.51
N ARG A 145 17.30 37.36 -9.75
CA ARG A 145 18.52 37.95 -10.31
C ARG A 145 18.97 39.19 -9.54
N TYR A 146 18.04 40.03 -9.09
CA TYR A 146 18.36 41.21 -8.30
C TYR A 146 19.15 40.87 -7.03
N PHE A 147 18.70 39.86 -6.28
CA PHE A 147 19.42 39.39 -5.09
C PHE A 147 20.74 38.72 -5.48
N SER A 148 20.77 37.93 -6.55
CA SER A 148 22.02 37.36 -7.06
C SER A 148 23.10 38.43 -7.35
N ASP A 149 22.72 39.49 -8.07
CA ASP A 149 23.60 40.62 -8.42
C ASP A 149 24.02 41.45 -7.19
N PHE A 150 23.11 41.64 -6.23
CA PHE A 150 23.40 42.29 -4.95
C PHE A 150 24.48 41.53 -4.16
N TRP A 151 24.33 40.21 -4.01
CA TRP A 151 25.30 39.40 -3.28
C TRP A 151 26.66 39.33 -3.97
N ASN A 152 26.69 39.23 -5.30
CA ASN A 152 27.95 39.23 -6.04
C ASN A 152 28.71 40.56 -5.84
N SER A 153 27.99 41.66 -5.62
CA SER A 153 28.57 42.98 -5.33
C SER A 153 29.07 43.09 -3.88
N LEU A 154 28.39 42.45 -2.93
CA LEU A 154 28.74 42.45 -1.51
C LEU A 154 29.96 41.59 -1.18
N VAL A 155 30.13 40.44 -1.85
CA VAL A 155 31.29 39.54 -1.66
C VAL A 155 32.63 40.26 -1.92
N ILE A 156 32.63 41.37 -2.65
CA ILE A 156 33.81 42.19 -2.94
C ILE A 156 34.23 43.07 -1.73
N GLN A 157 33.41 43.20 -0.67
CA GLN A 157 33.60 44.19 0.41
C GLN A 157 33.69 43.64 1.86
N GLN A 158 33.89 42.33 2.08
CA GLN A 158 33.85 41.62 3.38
C GLN A 158 33.91 42.45 4.69
N SER A 159 32.95 42.24 5.60
CA SER A 159 33.21 42.22 7.06
C SER A 159 32.06 41.58 7.88
N ASP A 160 32.48 40.82 8.91
CA ASP A 160 31.85 40.41 10.17
C ASP A 160 30.36 40.02 10.25
N ASP A 161 30.16 38.69 10.28
CA ASP A 161 29.47 37.86 11.28
C ASP A 161 28.34 38.45 12.16
N LYS A 162 27.38 39.16 11.54
CA LYS A 162 26.00 39.26 12.02
C LYS A 162 25.04 38.96 10.87
N LYS A 163 23.94 38.25 11.16
CA LYS A 163 22.89 37.90 10.19
C LYS A 163 22.64 39.05 9.23
N LEU A 164 22.85 38.79 7.95
CA LEU A 164 22.99 39.81 6.92
C LEU A 164 21.66 40.53 6.70
N GLU A 165 21.60 41.83 6.96
CA GLU A 165 20.40 42.66 6.74
C GLU A 165 20.47 43.35 5.38
N ILE A 166 19.45 43.13 4.56
CA ILE A 166 19.41 43.53 3.15
C ILE A 166 18.27 44.52 2.97
N LEU A 167 18.60 45.75 2.63
CA LEU A 167 17.60 46.76 2.33
C LEU A 167 17.16 46.66 0.86
N PHE A 168 15.89 46.30 0.64
CA PHE A 168 15.31 46.29 -0.70
C PHE A 168 14.93 47.72 -1.12
N MET A 169 15.72 48.28 -2.04
CA MET A 169 15.72 49.72 -2.33
C MET A 169 14.53 50.21 -3.18
N ASN A 170 13.72 49.31 -3.75
CA ASN A 170 12.64 49.75 -4.64
C ASN A 170 11.37 50.16 -3.88
N ASN A 171 11.19 51.46 -3.74
CA ASN A 171 10.01 52.08 -3.13
C ASN A 171 8.74 52.01 -4.00
N SER A 172 8.83 51.67 -5.28
CA SER A 172 7.67 51.60 -6.18
C SER A 172 6.75 50.41 -5.91
N ILE A 173 7.25 49.39 -5.21
CA ILE A 173 6.52 48.14 -4.92
C ILE A 173 5.84 48.26 -3.56
N SER A 174 4.58 47.86 -3.43
CA SER A 174 3.87 47.81 -2.14
C SER A 174 4.40 46.66 -1.28
N SER A 175 4.20 46.72 0.04
CA SER A 175 4.64 45.65 0.94
C SER A 175 3.95 44.32 0.62
N GLU A 176 2.67 44.36 0.23
CA GLU A 176 1.87 43.19 -0.15
C GLU A 176 2.38 42.56 -1.44
N THR A 177 2.74 43.40 -2.43
CA THR A 177 3.30 42.92 -3.70
C THR A 177 4.69 42.32 -3.49
N PHE A 178 5.48 42.87 -2.57
CA PHE A 178 6.77 42.30 -2.19
C PHE A 178 6.62 40.97 -1.44
N GLN A 179 5.65 40.86 -0.53
CA GLN A 179 5.33 39.59 0.13
C GLN A 179 4.86 38.52 -0.86
N ALA A 180 4.04 38.90 -1.85
CA ALA A 180 3.67 38.02 -2.96
C ALA A 180 4.88 37.60 -3.81
N MET A 181 5.85 38.48 -4.00
CA MET A 181 7.11 38.16 -4.69
C MET A 181 7.93 37.14 -3.89
N LEU A 182 8.04 37.29 -2.57
CA LEU A 182 8.67 36.28 -1.72
C LEU A 182 7.91 34.95 -1.78
N TYR A 183 6.57 34.96 -1.72
CA TYR A 183 5.77 33.75 -1.90
C TYR A 183 6.12 33.02 -3.20
N TYR A 184 6.21 33.75 -4.32
CA TYR A 184 6.59 33.18 -5.62
C TYR A 184 8.03 32.65 -5.63
N ILE A 185 8.98 33.35 -4.98
CA ILE A 185 10.37 32.89 -4.86
C ILE A 185 10.46 31.53 -4.17
N TYR A 186 9.69 31.29 -3.11
CA TYR A 186 9.75 30.02 -2.37
C TYR A 186 8.90 28.89 -2.98
N SER A 187 7.73 29.21 -3.53
CA SER A 187 6.81 28.20 -4.05
C SER A 187 6.93 27.96 -5.56
N GLY A 188 7.38 28.96 -6.33
CA GLY A 188 7.25 28.98 -7.79
C GLY A 188 5.81 29.16 -8.28
N GLU A 189 4.85 29.34 -7.37
CA GLU A 189 3.43 29.51 -7.66
C GLU A 189 2.96 30.91 -7.26
N TYR A 190 1.83 31.34 -7.83
CA TYR A 190 1.20 32.60 -7.45
C TYR A 190 0.40 32.40 -6.15
N ASP A 191 0.43 33.40 -5.27
CA ASP A 191 -0.46 33.39 -4.12
C ASP A 191 -1.93 33.40 -4.60
N LYS A 192 -2.76 32.55 -3.99
CA LYS A 192 -4.18 32.38 -4.32
C LYS A 192 -5.00 33.64 -4.05
N SER A 193 -4.45 34.57 -3.28
CA SER A 193 -5.04 35.88 -2.98
C SER A 193 -5.02 36.86 -4.17
N ILE A 194 -4.19 36.62 -5.19
CA ILE A 194 -3.98 37.54 -6.31
C ILE A 194 -5.03 37.28 -7.41
N SER A 195 -5.74 38.34 -7.83
CA SER A 195 -6.72 38.25 -8.91
C SER A 195 -6.05 38.01 -10.27
N ASP A 196 -6.76 37.37 -11.22
CA ASP A 196 -6.18 37.07 -12.54
C ASP A 196 -5.77 38.32 -13.34
N PHE A 197 -6.41 39.48 -13.09
CA PHE A 197 -6.04 40.76 -13.70
C PHE A 197 -4.70 41.28 -13.14
N ASP A 198 -4.50 41.18 -11.83
CA ASP A 198 -3.28 41.62 -11.15
C ASP A 198 -2.08 40.72 -11.48
N ARG A 199 -2.32 39.46 -11.89
CA ARG A 199 -1.25 38.52 -12.29
C ARG A 199 -0.44 39.01 -13.49
N GLN A 200 -1.04 39.72 -14.44
CA GLN A 200 -0.29 40.21 -15.60
C GLN A 200 0.69 41.33 -15.20
N SER A 201 0.22 42.28 -14.40
CA SER A 201 1.07 43.34 -13.84
C SER A 201 2.15 42.77 -12.92
N PHE A 202 1.79 41.78 -12.09
CA PHE A 202 2.73 41.09 -11.22
C PHE A 202 3.79 40.30 -12.01
N ASN A 203 3.43 39.67 -13.12
CA ASN A 203 4.38 39.00 -14.01
C ASN A 203 5.40 39.95 -14.61
N ALA A 204 4.99 41.15 -15.00
CA ALA A 204 5.94 42.16 -15.46
C ALA A 204 6.95 42.55 -14.36
N ILE A 205 6.51 42.58 -13.09
CA ILE A 205 7.38 42.79 -11.94
C ILE A 205 8.34 41.59 -11.79
N LEU A 206 7.83 40.36 -11.73
CA LEU A 206 8.68 39.16 -11.60
C LEU A 206 9.75 39.09 -12.69
N GLN A 207 9.38 39.33 -13.95
CA GLN A 207 10.30 39.37 -15.08
C GLN A 207 11.37 40.47 -14.93
N ARG A 208 10.98 41.66 -14.46
CA ARG A 208 11.91 42.77 -14.19
C ARG A 208 12.98 42.38 -13.17
N TYR A 209 12.64 41.55 -12.19
CA TYR A 209 13.56 41.04 -11.17
C TYR A 209 14.22 39.70 -11.54
N GLY A 210 13.96 39.19 -12.75
CA GLY A 210 14.51 37.94 -13.25
C GLY A 210 13.97 36.69 -12.58
N CYS A 211 12.74 36.74 -12.05
CA CYS A 211 12.02 35.59 -11.50
C CYS A 211 11.13 35.01 -12.61
N GLY A 212 11.32 33.76 -13.03
CA GLY A 212 10.47 33.21 -14.10
C GLY A 212 10.68 31.75 -14.52
N SER A 213 11.77 31.09 -14.12
CA SER A 213 11.97 29.66 -14.40
C SER A 213 11.32 28.77 -13.33
N SER A 214 11.28 27.47 -13.62
CA SER A 214 10.83 26.46 -12.65
C SER A 214 11.73 26.44 -11.41
N LEU A 215 11.09 26.30 -10.23
CA LEU A 215 11.75 26.27 -8.92
C LEU A 215 12.95 25.33 -8.88
N SER A 216 12.75 24.06 -9.26
CA SER A 216 13.81 23.05 -9.23
C SER A 216 14.98 23.37 -10.16
N SER A 217 14.71 23.88 -11.36
CA SER A 217 15.75 24.23 -12.33
C SER A 217 16.62 25.39 -11.84
N ASP A 218 16.01 26.42 -11.26
CA ASP A 218 16.75 27.57 -10.71
C ASP A 218 17.62 27.15 -9.52
N LEU A 219 17.11 26.31 -8.61
CA LEU A 219 17.89 25.84 -7.46
C LEU A 219 19.07 24.95 -7.88
N MET A 220 18.89 24.10 -8.90
CA MET A 220 19.95 23.23 -9.43
C MET A 220 20.98 23.98 -10.28
N ALA A 221 20.65 25.16 -10.81
CA ALA A 221 21.55 25.99 -11.61
C ALA A 221 22.57 26.79 -10.77
N VAL A 222 22.37 26.86 -9.44
CA VAL A 222 23.29 27.60 -8.55
C VAL A 222 24.63 26.88 -8.47
N ASP A 223 25.71 27.66 -8.59
CA ASP A 223 27.06 27.14 -8.39
C ASP A 223 27.24 26.54 -6.99
N SER A 224 27.67 25.27 -6.94
CA SER A 224 28.00 24.53 -5.72
C SER A 224 28.93 25.27 -4.76
N GLN A 225 29.78 26.18 -5.25
CA GLN A 225 30.66 26.99 -4.39
C GLN A 225 29.91 28.01 -3.53
N LYS A 226 28.68 28.38 -3.92
CA LYS A 226 27.84 29.38 -3.25
C LYS A 226 26.99 28.78 -2.12
N CYS A 227 27.09 27.48 -1.91
CA CYS A 227 26.40 26.72 -0.86
C CYS A 227 27.09 26.88 0.51
N ASP A 228 26.29 26.81 1.56
CA ASP A 228 26.64 27.06 2.96
C ASP A 228 26.89 25.78 3.78
N CYS A 229 26.44 24.61 3.31
CA CYS A 229 26.59 23.32 3.99
C CYS A 229 27.47 22.35 3.19
N THR A 230 28.29 21.55 3.87
CA THR A 230 29.11 20.49 3.26
C THR A 230 28.80 19.14 3.90
N LEU A 231 28.41 18.16 3.08
CA LEU A 231 28.27 16.77 3.50
C LEU A 231 29.61 16.05 3.27
N ILE A 232 30.16 15.45 4.32
CA ILE A 232 31.46 14.76 4.30
C ILE A 232 31.22 13.27 4.53
N PHE A 233 31.44 12.46 3.51
CA PHE A 233 31.29 11.01 3.58
C PHE A 233 32.60 10.36 4.01
N THR A 234 32.53 9.57 5.09
CA THR A 234 33.68 8.89 5.70
C THR A 234 33.43 7.39 5.82
N MET A 235 34.40 6.58 5.41
CA MET A 235 34.46 5.15 5.73
C MET A 235 35.05 5.03 7.13
N GLY A 236 34.25 4.64 8.12
CA GLY A 236 34.69 4.57 9.52
C GLY A 236 35.93 3.69 9.70
N ASN A 237 37.10 4.31 9.81
CA ASN A 237 38.31 3.77 10.45
C ASN A 237 39.29 4.94 10.64
N ARG A 238 39.28 5.54 11.83
CA ARG A 238 40.30 6.52 12.23
C ARG A 238 41.18 5.94 13.33
N GLU A 239 42.27 5.30 12.91
CA GLU A 239 43.56 5.46 13.57
C GLU A 239 44.63 5.47 12.47
N GLY A 240 45.14 6.67 12.14
CA GLY A 240 46.31 6.82 11.27
C GLY A 240 46.12 7.82 10.11
N ILE A 241 46.68 9.01 10.31
CA ILE A 241 47.13 9.99 9.29
C ILE A 241 46.00 10.58 8.42
N HIS A 242 45.70 11.85 8.69
CA HIS A 242 44.93 12.73 7.81
C HIS A 242 45.44 12.64 6.37
N ASN A 243 44.70 11.92 5.53
CA ASN A 243 44.91 11.90 4.10
C ASN A 243 43.64 12.50 3.47
N GLU A 244 43.66 13.82 3.25
CA GLU A 244 42.53 14.63 2.77
C GLU A 244 41.93 14.17 1.43
N ASN A 245 42.55 13.18 0.77
CA ASN A 245 42.17 12.64 -0.54
C ASN A 245 41.17 11.47 -0.52
N ARG A 246 40.67 11.00 0.63
CA ARG A 246 39.71 9.88 0.69
C ARG A 246 38.26 10.26 1.01
N ASP A 247 38.06 11.41 1.65
CA ASP A 247 36.74 11.85 2.10
C ASP A 247 35.98 12.49 0.93
N TYR A 248 34.83 11.93 0.59
CA TYR A 248 34.00 12.45 -0.49
C TYR A 248 33.15 13.61 0.05
N ARG A 249 33.34 14.82 -0.50
CA ARG A 249 32.65 16.04 -0.04
C ARG A 249 31.66 16.54 -1.09
N ILE A 250 30.45 16.88 -0.66
CA ILE A 250 29.44 17.54 -1.51
C ILE A 250 28.95 18.81 -0.82
N LYS A 251 29.01 19.94 -1.53
CA LYS A 251 28.42 21.21 -1.09
C LYS A 251 26.93 21.27 -1.46
N CYS A 252 26.10 21.74 -0.53
CA CYS A 252 24.65 21.84 -0.66
C CYS A 252 24.09 22.96 0.25
N SER A 253 22.82 23.30 0.09
CA SER A 253 22.20 24.35 0.89
C SER A 253 21.64 23.81 2.20
N GLY A 254 22.10 24.36 3.32
CA GLY A 254 21.58 24.05 4.65
C GLY A 254 20.09 24.36 4.76
N ALA A 255 19.66 25.49 4.20
CA ALA A 255 18.25 25.91 4.17
C ALA A 255 17.34 24.89 3.45
N VAL A 256 17.75 24.41 2.27
CA VAL A 256 16.97 23.42 1.51
C VAL A 256 16.94 22.09 2.26
N LEU A 257 18.08 21.61 2.79
CA LEU A 257 18.13 20.38 3.58
C LEU A 257 17.23 20.45 4.82
N ALA A 258 17.28 21.55 5.58
CA ALA A 258 16.46 21.75 6.78
C ALA A 258 14.96 21.94 6.46
N ALA A 259 14.62 22.41 5.26
CA ALA A 259 13.24 22.47 4.81
C ALA A 259 12.69 21.07 4.47
N ARG A 260 13.50 20.24 3.79
CA ARG A 260 13.07 18.93 3.27
C ARG A 260 13.17 17.78 4.27
N SER A 261 14.13 17.84 5.20
CA SER A 261 14.41 16.78 6.16
C SER A 261 14.36 17.34 7.58
N SER A 262 13.46 16.80 8.40
CA SER A 262 13.39 17.14 9.83
C SER A 262 14.62 16.65 10.60
N TYR A 263 15.20 15.51 10.21
CA TYR A 263 16.45 15.00 10.77
C TYR A 263 17.61 15.96 10.51
N LEU A 264 17.83 16.34 9.24
CA LEU A 264 18.89 17.27 8.88
C LEU A 264 18.65 18.66 9.46
N ARG A 265 17.39 19.10 9.57
CA ARG A 265 17.05 20.33 10.30
C ARG A 265 17.60 20.30 11.72
N SER A 266 17.30 19.26 12.50
CA SER A 266 17.76 19.19 13.88
C SER A 266 19.29 19.18 14.00
N VAL A 267 19.99 18.52 13.06
CA VAL A 267 21.46 18.53 13.00
C VAL A 267 21.99 19.93 12.70
N ILE A 268 21.39 20.62 11.72
CA ILE A 268 21.80 21.97 11.29
C ILE A 268 21.52 22.99 12.40
N GLU A 269 20.33 22.97 12.99
CA GLU A 269 19.95 23.85 14.10
C GLU A 269 20.91 23.71 15.28
N LYS A 270 21.26 22.47 15.65
CA LYS A 270 22.21 22.19 16.72
C LYS A 270 23.60 22.78 16.44
N ARG A 271 24.11 22.62 15.21
CA ARG A 271 25.43 23.16 14.82
C ARG A 271 25.45 24.68 14.85
N ILE A 272 24.39 25.32 14.33
CA ILE A 272 24.24 26.78 14.37
C ILE A 272 24.22 27.29 15.80
N LEU A 273 23.49 26.60 16.70
CA LEU A 273 23.46 26.95 18.13
C LEU A 273 24.83 26.83 18.80
N CYS A 274 25.66 25.87 18.37
CA CYS A 274 27.02 25.69 18.87
C CYS A 274 28.06 26.62 18.21
N GLY A 275 27.68 27.40 17.19
CA GLY A 275 28.61 28.23 16.42
C GLY A 275 29.61 27.42 15.59
N GLU A 276 29.26 26.17 15.26
CA GLU A 276 30.10 25.29 14.44
C GLU A 276 29.86 25.51 12.95
N GLU A 277 30.86 25.23 12.12
CA GLU A 277 30.68 25.18 10.67
C GLU A 277 29.67 24.09 10.28
N LEU A 278 28.92 24.33 9.21
CA LEU A 278 27.92 23.42 8.66
C LEU A 278 28.57 22.27 7.86
N GLU A 279 29.53 21.59 8.48
CA GLU A 279 30.17 20.38 7.95
C GLU A 279 29.56 19.13 8.60
N ILE A 280 28.63 18.48 7.89
CA ILE A 280 27.93 17.29 8.39
C ILE A 280 28.68 16.03 7.95
N VAL A 281 29.26 15.33 8.92
CA VAL A 281 29.94 14.05 8.68
C VAL A 281 28.91 12.92 8.62
N ILE A 282 28.96 12.15 7.53
CA ILE A 282 28.09 11.03 7.22
C ILE A 282 28.94 9.76 7.16
N ASN A 283 28.49 8.72 7.86
CA ASN A 283 29.10 7.40 7.79
C ASN A 283 28.67 6.68 6.49
N GLU A 284 29.62 6.28 5.66
CA GLU A 284 29.36 5.58 4.40
C GLU A 284 28.69 4.22 4.58
N HIS A 285 28.76 3.62 5.76
CA HIS A 285 28.02 2.39 6.07
C HIS A 285 26.51 2.60 6.17
N LEU A 286 26.07 3.81 6.55
CA LEU A 286 24.64 4.15 6.66
C LEU A 286 24.12 4.83 5.39
N PHE A 287 24.93 5.73 4.82
CA PHE A 287 24.60 6.44 3.60
C PHE A 287 25.80 6.36 2.65
N PRO A 288 25.84 5.34 1.79
CA PRO A 288 26.88 5.17 0.79
C PRO A 288 26.97 6.38 -0.15
N ARG A 289 28.20 6.86 -0.38
CA ARG A 289 28.49 8.04 -1.22
C ARG A 289 27.94 7.96 -2.65
N ILE A 290 27.73 6.74 -3.15
CA ILE A 290 27.19 6.44 -4.48
C ILE A 290 25.78 6.99 -4.68
N TYR A 291 25.00 7.07 -3.60
CA TYR A 291 23.62 7.55 -3.61
C TYR A 291 23.52 9.06 -3.36
N ALA A 292 24.60 9.70 -2.91
CA ALA A 292 24.58 11.08 -2.42
C ALA A 292 24.08 12.09 -3.46
N ARG A 293 24.55 11.97 -4.71
CA ARG A 293 24.12 12.87 -5.79
C ARG A 293 22.65 12.72 -6.16
N ILE A 294 22.14 11.49 -6.15
CA ILE A 294 20.75 11.20 -6.55
C ILE A 294 19.77 11.61 -5.47
N ILE A 295 20.14 11.37 -4.20
CA ILE A 295 19.33 11.83 -3.07
C ILE A 295 19.30 13.35 -3.00
N LEU A 296 20.45 14.02 -3.24
CA LEU A 296 20.47 15.48 -3.34
C LEU A 296 19.65 15.99 -4.53
N ASP A 297 19.78 15.38 -5.71
CA ASP A 297 18.95 15.73 -6.87
C ASP A 297 17.45 15.59 -6.54
N ALA A 298 17.05 14.53 -5.82
CA ALA A 298 15.67 14.33 -5.38
C ALA A 298 15.20 15.40 -4.38
N ILE A 299 16.04 15.78 -3.41
CA ILE A 299 15.76 16.86 -2.44
C ILE A 299 15.48 18.21 -3.14
N TYR A 300 16.14 18.46 -4.27
CA TYR A 300 16.04 19.72 -5.02
C TYR A 300 15.04 19.71 -6.17
N THR A 301 14.57 18.53 -6.59
CA THR A 301 13.74 18.40 -7.80
C THR A 301 12.43 17.66 -7.61
N ASP A 302 12.22 16.98 -6.47
CA ASP A 302 11.15 16.00 -6.27
C ASP A 302 11.13 14.95 -7.38
N ARG A 303 12.30 14.44 -7.76
CA ARG A 303 12.42 13.39 -8.76
C ARG A 303 13.51 12.40 -8.38
N LEU A 304 13.19 11.11 -8.47
CA LEU A 304 14.15 10.04 -8.32
C LEU A 304 14.48 9.47 -9.70
N ASP A 305 15.69 9.72 -10.19
CA ASP A 305 16.17 9.21 -11.47
C ASP A 305 17.37 8.28 -11.26
N LEU A 306 17.09 6.97 -11.28
CA LEU A 306 18.11 5.93 -11.13
C LEU A 306 19.08 5.86 -12.33
N ASN A 307 18.77 6.49 -13.48
CA ASN A 307 19.68 6.52 -14.63
C ASN A 307 20.88 7.45 -14.38
N LYS A 308 20.80 8.34 -13.39
CA LYS A 308 21.91 9.21 -12.98
C LYS A 308 22.93 8.49 -12.09
N MET A 309 22.75 7.19 -11.84
CA MET A 309 23.70 6.38 -11.10
C MET A 309 25.04 6.32 -11.82
N PRO A 310 26.18 6.40 -11.10
CA PRO A 310 27.48 6.23 -11.70
C PRO A 310 27.62 4.80 -12.28
N ASP A 311 27.90 4.72 -13.58
CA ASP A 311 28.11 3.45 -14.29
C ASP A 311 29.24 2.63 -13.65
N GLY A 312 28.99 1.35 -13.38
CA GLY A 312 29.97 0.41 -12.80
C GLY A 312 29.88 0.23 -11.28
N CYS A 313 28.92 0.86 -10.61
CA CYS A 313 28.69 0.71 -9.18
C CYS A 313 27.89 -0.56 -8.84
N GLN A 314 28.48 -1.73 -9.03
CA GLN A 314 27.91 -2.97 -8.51
C GLN A 314 28.20 -3.07 -7.01
N VAL A 315 27.15 -2.99 -6.19
CA VAL A 315 27.23 -3.34 -4.77
C VAL A 315 27.55 -4.83 -4.71
N SER A 316 28.66 -5.17 -4.06
CA SER A 316 29.23 -6.52 -4.00
C SER A 316 28.26 -7.47 -3.30
N VAL A 317 27.48 -8.22 -4.07
CA VAL A 317 26.76 -9.40 -3.56
C VAL A 317 27.45 -10.62 -4.17
N SER A 318 27.56 -11.70 -3.40
CA SER A 318 28.20 -12.97 -3.74
C SER A 318 28.19 -13.27 -5.24
N SER A 319 29.39 -13.47 -5.81
CA SER A 319 29.68 -13.64 -7.24
C SER A 319 28.81 -14.68 -7.98
N LEU A 320 28.06 -15.55 -7.30
CA LEU A 320 27.20 -16.55 -7.92
C LEU A 320 25.89 -15.99 -8.49
N SER A 321 25.21 -15.07 -7.79
CA SER A 321 23.95 -14.47 -8.28
C SER A 321 24.21 -13.51 -9.44
N GLU A 322 25.34 -12.80 -9.39
CA GLU A 322 25.80 -11.93 -10.46
C GLU A 322 26.20 -12.72 -11.71
N VAL A 323 26.94 -13.83 -11.54
CA VAL A 323 27.29 -14.72 -12.66
C VAL A 323 26.04 -15.38 -13.25
N GLN A 324 25.03 -15.73 -12.45
CA GLN A 324 23.75 -16.22 -12.96
C GLN A 324 22.94 -15.14 -13.70
N ALA A 325 22.93 -13.90 -13.21
CA ALA A 325 22.28 -12.77 -13.88
C ALA A 325 22.96 -12.43 -15.22
N ILE A 326 24.30 -12.45 -15.26
CA ILE A 326 25.09 -12.23 -16.48
C ILE A 326 24.93 -13.42 -17.45
N ALA A 327 24.99 -14.67 -16.97
CA ALA A 327 24.85 -15.87 -17.79
C ALA A 327 23.43 -16.06 -18.36
N SER A 328 22.41 -15.56 -17.68
CA SER A 328 21.02 -15.52 -18.18
C SER A 328 20.70 -14.29 -19.05
N GLY A 329 21.67 -13.39 -19.24
CA GLY A 329 21.48 -12.14 -19.99
C GLY A 329 20.57 -11.11 -19.27
N GLN A 330 20.24 -11.34 -18.01
CA GLN A 330 19.33 -10.53 -17.22
C GLN A 330 20.11 -9.46 -16.41
N ARG A 331 20.10 -8.20 -16.86
CA ARG A 331 20.55 -7.05 -16.06
C ARG A 331 19.49 -6.53 -15.07
N HIS A 332 18.49 -7.35 -14.73
CA HIS A 332 17.16 -6.88 -14.29
C HIS A 332 17.01 -6.51 -12.80
N PHE A 333 18.02 -6.69 -11.94
CA PHE A 333 17.88 -6.46 -10.49
C PHE A 333 18.61 -5.24 -9.92
N ALA A 334 19.45 -4.56 -10.71
CA ALA A 334 20.18 -3.38 -10.21
C ALA A 334 19.24 -2.23 -9.80
N PRO A 335 18.22 -1.85 -10.59
CA PRO A 335 17.32 -0.75 -10.20
C PRO A 335 16.51 -1.07 -8.93
N LEU A 336 16.03 -2.30 -8.78
CA LEU A 336 15.32 -2.76 -7.58
C LEU A 336 16.18 -2.64 -6.33
N ARG A 337 17.43 -3.13 -6.40
CA ARG A 337 18.35 -3.09 -5.26
C ARG A 337 18.68 -1.65 -4.86
N HIS A 338 18.99 -0.79 -5.82
CA HIS A 338 19.24 0.62 -5.56
C HIS A 338 18.01 1.32 -4.97
N ALA A 339 16.80 0.98 -5.43
CA ALA A 339 15.58 1.55 -4.85
C ALA A 339 15.40 1.16 -3.37
N ILE A 340 15.69 -0.10 -3.00
CA ILE A 340 15.66 -0.58 -1.60
C ILE A 340 16.72 0.14 -0.74
N ASP A 341 17.95 0.26 -1.23
CA ASP A 341 19.00 0.95 -0.46
C ASP A 341 18.66 2.45 -0.28
N ILE A 342 18.15 3.12 -1.32
CA ILE A 342 17.71 4.52 -1.22
C ILE A 342 16.50 4.68 -0.31
N PHE A 343 15.56 3.72 -0.31
CA PHE A 343 14.41 3.72 0.59
C PHE A 343 14.85 3.80 2.05
N HIS A 344 15.81 2.96 2.46
CA HIS A 344 16.33 2.96 3.84
C HIS A 344 17.03 4.26 4.20
N ILE A 345 17.79 4.84 3.26
CA ILE A 345 18.43 6.15 3.47
C ILE A 345 17.37 7.25 3.58
N ALA A 346 16.32 7.21 2.75
CA ALA A 346 15.22 8.17 2.77
C ALA A 346 14.43 8.09 4.08
N GLN A 347 14.20 6.89 4.60
CA GLN A 347 13.58 6.68 5.91
C GLN A 347 14.46 7.24 7.03
N PHE A 348 15.76 6.95 7.01
CA PHE A 348 16.72 7.49 7.99
C PHE A 348 16.76 9.03 7.98
N LEU A 349 16.81 9.64 6.79
CA LEU A 349 16.82 11.09 6.63
C LEU A 349 15.43 11.73 6.78
N ASN A 350 14.37 10.94 7.00
CA ASN A 350 12.98 11.37 7.05
C ASN A 350 12.58 12.22 5.83
N LEU A 351 12.71 11.63 4.64
CA LEU A 351 12.38 12.22 3.34
C LEU A 351 11.14 11.53 2.75
N PRO A 352 9.90 11.92 3.17
CA PRO A 352 8.69 11.16 2.87
C PRO A 352 8.38 11.05 1.36
N TYR A 353 8.61 12.12 0.59
CA TYR A 353 8.46 12.08 -0.86
C TYR A 353 9.38 11.02 -1.51
N LEU A 354 10.62 10.94 -1.06
CA LEU A 354 11.61 10.01 -1.61
C LEU A 354 11.28 8.56 -1.24
N ILE A 355 10.77 8.32 -0.03
CA ILE A 355 10.24 7.01 0.39
C ILE A 355 9.17 6.54 -0.59
N HIS A 356 8.18 7.39 -0.87
CA HIS A 356 7.10 7.07 -1.81
C HIS A 356 7.61 6.79 -3.23
N ALA A 357 8.56 7.60 -3.72
CA ALA A 357 9.16 7.38 -5.04
C ALA A 357 9.91 6.05 -5.12
N CYS A 358 10.61 5.65 -4.05
CA CYS A 358 11.25 4.34 -3.98
C CYS A 358 10.23 3.20 -3.98
N GLU A 359 9.18 3.31 -3.18
CA GLU A 359 8.09 2.33 -3.13
C GLU A 359 7.45 2.12 -4.50
N ASP A 360 7.18 3.20 -5.25
CA ASP A 360 6.59 3.11 -6.59
C ASP A 360 7.49 2.35 -7.56
N ILE A 361 8.81 2.59 -7.49
CA ILE A 361 9.80 1.88 -8.30
C ILE A 361 9.90 0.40 -7.90
N ILE A 362 9.81 0.09 -6.60
CA ILE A 362 9.85 -1.28 -6.08
C ILE A 362 8.61 -2.05 -6.52
N VAL A 363 7.42 -1.47 -6.33
CA VAL A 363 6.13 -2.04 -6.76
C VAL A 363 6.12 -2.31 -8.26
N ALA A 364 6.60 -1.36 -9.07
CA ALA A 364 6.65 -1.53 -10.53
C ALA A 364 7.56 -2.69 -10.98
N GLN A 365 8.46 -3.15 -10.11
CA GLN A 365 9.39 -4.26 -10.36
C GLN A 365 8.98 -5.57 -9.68
N ILE A 366 7.81 -5.63 -9.03
CA ILE A 366 7.30 -6.89 -8.49
C ILE A 366 7.03 -7.87 -9.63
N SER A 367 7.56 -9.08 -9.45
CA SER A 367 7.47 -10.18 -10.41
C SER A 367 7.35 -11.50 -9.64
N ILE A 368 7.09 -12.59 -10.37
CA ILE A 368 7.01 -13.93 -9.77
C ILE A 368 8.33 -14.33 -9.09
N GLU A 369 9.47 -13.87 -9.61
CA GLU A 369 10.81 -14.17 -9.07
C GLU A 369 11.16 -13.29 -7.86
N THR A 370 10.62 -12.08 -7.78
CA THR A 370 10.96 -11.11 -6.73
C THR A 370 9.98 -11.06 -5.57
N VAL A 371 8.75 -11.54 -5.75
CA VAL A 371 7.67 -11.38 -4.75
C VAL A 371 8.02 -11.96 -3.38
N GLY A 372 8.69 -13.12 -3.32
CA GLY A 372 9.08 -13.76 -2.05
C GLY A 372 10.12 -12.93 -1.30
N SER A 373 11.23 -12.59 -1.96
CA SER A 373 12.30 -11.79 -1.34
C SER A 373 11.85 -10.37 -0.97
N LEU A 374 10.99 -9.74 -1.77
CA LEU A 374 10.44 -8.42 -1.47
C LEU A 374 9.46 -8.46 -0.31
N TRP A 375 8.65 -9.52 -0.18
CA TRP A 375 7.76 -9.67 0.96
C TRP A 375 8.56 -9.86 2.26
N ASN A 376 9.63 -10.67 2.24
CA ASN A 376 10.53 -10.83 3.39
C ASN A 376 11.12 -9.48 3.83
N TRP A 377 11.71 -8.72 2.90
CA TRP A 377 12.23 -7.38 3.17
C TRP A 377 11.15 -6.42 3.68
N ALA A 378 9.94 -6.48 3.13
CA ALA A 378 8.85 -5.61 3.52
C ALA A 378 8.29 -5.94 4.92
N CYS A 379 8.48 -7.18 5.39
CA CYS A 379 8.12 -7.63 6.74
C CYS A 379 9.18 -7.31 7.80
N GLU A 380 10.43 -7.07 7.41
CA GLU A 380 11.49 -6.67 8.33
C GLU A 380 11.18 -5.35 9.05
N PRO A 381 11.70 -5.13 10.27
CA PRO A 381 11.55 -3.85 10.95
C PRO A 381 12.21 -2.74 10.13
N GLY A 382 11.42 -1.72 9.77
CA GLY A 382 11.83 -0.65 8.85
C GLY A 382 11.45 -0.92 7.39
N GLY A 383 10.96 -2.11 7.04
CA GLY A 383 10.40 -2.41 5.72
C GLY A 383 9.14 -1.61 5.40
N SER A 384 8.72 -1.64 4.12
CA SER A 384 7.53 -0.92 3.66
C SER A 384 6.25 -1.76 3.78
N ALA A 385 5.34 -1.34 4.65
CA ALA A 385 3.99 -1.92 4.72
C ALA A 385 3.20 -1.75 3.41
N TYR A 386 3.48 -0.69 2.63
CA TYR A 386 2.87 -0.49 1.31
C TYR A 386 3.34 -1.53 0.31
N VAL A 387 4.65 -1.80 0.24
CA VAL A 387 5.18 -2.87 -0.63
C VAL A 387 4.68 -4.24 -0.20
N ARG A 388 4.60 -4.52 1.12
CA ARG A 388 4.07 -5.80 1.65
C ARG A 388 2.66 -6.09 1.13
N ARG A 389 1.78 -5.08 1.20
CA ARG A 389 0.41 -5.12 0.69
C ARG A 389 0.37 -5.43 -0.81
N HIS A 390 1.24 -4.78 -1.58
CA HIS A 390 1.31 -4.98 -3.02
C HIS A 390 1.91 -6.33 -3.42
N CYS A 391 2.80 -6.91 -2.61
CA CYS A 391 3.24 -8.29 -2.76
C CYS A 391 2.06 -9.29 -2.61
N ILE A 392 1.21 -9.10 -1.60
CA ILE A 392 0.02 -9.93 -1.40
C ILE A 392 -0.97 -9.75 -2.56
N ALA A 393 -1.23 -8.50 -2.97
CA ALA A 393 -2.12 -8.20 -4.10
C ALA A 393 -1.62 -8.80 -5.41
N PHE A 394 -0.31 -8.72 -5.68
CA PHE A 394 0.34 -9.35 -6.82
C PHE A 394 0.17 -10.87 -6.77
N LEU A 395 0.45 -11.49 -5.62
CA LEU A 395 0.31 -12.94 -5.43
C LEU A 395 -1.14 -13.40 -5.64
N CYS A 396 -2.13 -12.65 -5.13
CA CYS A 396 -3.54 -12.95 -5.36
C CYS A 396 -3.90 -12.91 -6.85
N ALA A 397 -3.38 -11.95 -7.60
CA ALA A 397 -3.65 -11.79 -9.03
C ALA A 397 -2.95 -12.86 -9.90
N ASP A 398 -1.71 -13.22 -9.57
CA ASP A 398 -0.86 -14.12 -10.35
C ASP A 398 -0.70 -15.54 -9.73
N PHE A 399 -1.52 -15.89 -8.74
CA PHE A 399 -1.43 -17.15 -7.98
C PHE A 399 -1.36 -18.38 -8.88
N SER A 400 -2.19 -18.44 -9.93
CA SER A 400 -2.23 -19.56 -10.89
C SER A 400 -0.90 -19.83 -11.60
N ARG A 401 -0.09 -18.79 -11.82
CA ARG A 401 1.26 -18.92 -12.42
C ARG A 401 2.24 -19.49 -11.42
N ILE A 402 2.18 -19.01 -10.17
CA ILE A 402 3.04 -19.48 -9.08
C ILE A 402 2.78 -20.95 -8.76
N CYS A 403 1.51 -21.39 -8.76
CA CYS A 403 1.12 -22.79 -8.58
C CYS A 403 1.85 -23.76 -9.54
N SER A 404 2.13 -23.29 -10.76
CA SER A 404 2.78 -24.07 -11.81
C SER A 404 4.31 -23.95 -11.80
N SER A 405 4.84 -23.00 -11.03
CA SER A 405 6.28 -22.71 -10.94
C SER A 405 6.95 -23.51 -9.81
N HIS A 406 8.28 -23.66 -9.89
CA HIS A 406 9.10 -24.16 -8.79
C HIS A 406 9.24 -23.11 -7.67
N LEU A 407 9.08 -21.83 -8.01
CA LEU A 407 9.14 -20.69 -7.09
C LEU A 407 8.06 -20.74 -6.00
N LEU A 408 7.02 -21.57 -6.17
CA LEU A 408 6.05 -21.88 -5.11
C LEU A 408 6.75 -22.30 -3.81
N PHE A 409 7.81 -23.10 -3.91
CA PHE A 409 8.49 -23.68 -2.76
C PHE A 409 9.42 -22.71 -2.04
N GLU A 410 9.69 -21.54 -2.62
CA GLU A 410 10.47 -20.46 -2.01
C GLU A 410 9.58 -19.51 -1.19
N LEU A 411 8.25 -19.62 -1.30
CA LEU A 411 7.33 -18.77 -0.56
C LEU A 411 7.22 -19.20 0.90
N GLU A 412 7.20 -18.21 1.78
CA GLU A 412 6.95 -18.40 3.21
C GLU A 412 5.48 -18.74 3.49
N GLU A 413 5.23 -19.43 4.61
CA GLU A 413 3.90 -19.86 5.04
C GLU A 413 2.96 -18.66 5.24
N ASP A 414 3.46 -17.61 5.88
CA ASP A 414 2.68 -16.41 6.20
C ASP A 414 2.23 -15.66 4.94
N LEU A 415 3.09 -15.56 3.92
CA LEU A 415 2.70 -14.97 2.62
C LEU A 415 1.59 -15.77 1.94
N LEU A 416 1.66 -17.11 1.99
CA LEU A 416 0.60 -17.96 1.45
C LEU A 416 -0.69 -17.81 2.25
N LYS A 417 -0.59 -17.75 3.58
CA LYS A 417 -1.73 -17.54 4.47
C LYS A 417 -2.43 -16.22 4.19
N ASP A 418 -1.68 -15.11 4.14
CA ASP A 418 -2.20 -13.77 3.83
C ASP A 418 -2.86 -13.71 2.44
N CYS A 419 -2.27 -14.39 1.46
CA CYS A 419 -2.89 -14.53 0.14
C CYS A 419 -4.21 -15.30 0.20
N LEU A 420 -4.27 -16.42 0.92
CA LEU A 420 -5.47 -17.28 0.95
C LEU A 420 -6.60 -16.72 1.81
N LEU A 421 -6.30 -15.82 2.75
CA LEU A 421 -7.32 -15.04 3.46
C LEU A 421 -8.12 -14.11 2.52
N SER A 422 -7.52 -13.66 1.42
CA SER A 422 -8.17 -12.76 0.46
C SER A 422 -9.25 -13.47 -0.39
N ASP A 423 -10.47 -12.95 -0.43
CA ASP A 423 -11.57 -13.46 -1.27
C ASP A 423 -11.29 -13.38 -2.79
N TYR A 424 -10.20 -12.73 -3.19
CA TYR A 424 -9.93 -12.27 -4.56
C TYR A 424 -8.81 -13.02 -5.28
N VAL A 425 -8.31 -14.10 -4.70
CA VAL A 425 -7.29 -14.98 -5.33
C VAL A 425 -7.81 -15.48 -6.69
N GLN A 426 -7.07 -15.20 -7.76
CA GLN A 426 -7.43 -15.59 -9.13
C GLN A 426 -7.00 -17.03 -9.44
N CYS A 427 -7.56 -17.99 -8.70
CA CYS A 427 -7.34 -19.43 -8.90
C CYS A 427 -8.58 -20.24 -8.48
N ALA A 428 -8.81 -21.39 -9.14
CA ALA A 428 -9.88 -22.31 -8.75
C ALA A 428 -9.52 -23.03 -7.43
N GLU A 429 -10.51 -23.28 -6.56
CA GLU A 429 -10.32 -23.90 -5.25
C GLU A 429 -9.60 -25.26 -5.33
N VAL A 430 -9.88 -26.05 -6.37
CA VAL A 430 -9.22 -27.33 -6.60
C VAL A 430 -7.70 -27.18 -6.75
N LYS A 431 -7.25 -26.12 -7.44
CA LYS A 431 -5.83 -25.82 -7.64
C LYS A 431 -5.22 -25.23 -6.39
N ILE A 432 -5.97 -24.44 -5.63
CA ILE A 432 -5.52 -23.95 -4.33
C ILE A 432 -5.22 -25.15 -3.41
N LEU A 433 -6.13 -26.13 -3.32
CA LEU A 433 -5.93 -27.35 -2.55
C LEU A 433 -4.66 -28.11 -3.00
N GLU A 434 -4.51 -28.34 -4.30
CA GLU A 434 -3.34 -29.03 -4.86
C GLU A 434 -2.04 -28.30 -4.57
N THR A 435 -2.04 -26.97 -4.66
CA THR A 435 -0.88 -26.12 -4.40
C THR A 435 -0.50 -26.14 -2.93
N VAL A 436 -1.46 -26.01 -2.02
CA VAL A 436 -1.22 -26.08 -0.56
C VAL A 436 -0.62 -27.44 -0.20
N ILE A 437 -1.19 -28.54 -0.70
CA ILE A 437 -0.64 -29.89 -0.45
C ILE A 437 0.78 -30.01 -1.02
N ARG A 438 1.03 -29.54 -2.25
CA ARG A 438 2.37 -29.58 -2.87
C ARG A 438 3.39 -28.79 -2.08
N TRP A 439 3.03 -27.59 -1.61
CA TRP A 439 3.90 -26.76 -0.78
C TRP A 439 4.20 -27.45 0.55
N GLY A 440 3.19 -28.00 1.24
CA GLY A 440 3.38 -28.72 2.50
C GLY A 440 4.21 -29.99 2.36
N GLU A 441 4.03 -30.75 1.26
CA GLU A 441 4.88 -31.91 0.95
C GLU A 441 6.35 -31.50 0.80
N HIS A 442 6.61 -30.38 0.12
CA HIS A 442 7.97 -29.86 -0.04
C HIS A 442 8.56 -29.40 1.29
N GLU A 443 7.78 -28.68 2.11
CA GLU A 443 8.22 -28.21 3.42
C GLU A 443 8.48 -29.38 4.38
N LEU A 444 7.68 -30.44 4.31
CA LEU A 444 7.93 -31.67 5.06
C LEU A 444 9.26 -32.31 4.63
N VAL A 445 9.51 -32.41 3.32
CA VAL A 445 10.79 -32.95 2.81
C VAL A 445 11.97 -32.10 3.27
N ARG A 446 11.87 -30.76 3.19
CA ARG A 446 12.90 -29.83 3.70
C ARG A 446 13.20 -30.07 5.18
N ARG A 447 12.16 -30.20 6.02
CA ARG A 447 12.32 -30.48 7.46
C ARG A 447 12.88 -31.87 7.73
N MET A 448 12.57 -32.87 6.91
CA MET A 448 13.19 -34.20 7.01
C MET A 448 14.67 -34.15 6.60
N GLU A 449 15.04 -33.37 5.58
CA GLU A 449 16.45 -33.19 5.14
C GLU A 449 17.30 -32.52 6.22
N GLU A 450 16.74 -31.55 6.94
CA GLU A 450 17.41 -30.87 8.05
C GLU A 450 17.62 -31.78 9.27
N ARG A 451 16.64 -32.64 9.59
CA ARG A 451 16.73 -33.58 10.72
C ARG A 451 17.63 -34.76 10.42
N GLU A 452 17.56 -35.31 9.20
CA GLU A 452 18.25 -36.53 8.80
C GLU A 452 18.82 -36.44 7.37
N PRO A 453 19.93 -35.70 7.17
CA PRO A 453 20.47 -35.44 5.84
C PRO A 453 20.88 -36.73 5.10
N ASN A 454 21.28 -37.77 5.84
CA ASN A 454 21.75 -39.04 5.28
C ASN A 454 20.64 -39.97 4.77
N LEU A 455 19.37 -39.70 5.08
CA LEU A 455 18.23 -40.49 4.59
C LEU A 455 17.74 -40.02 3.21
N ILE A 456 18.10 -38.79 2.82
CA ILE A 456 17.55 -38.10 1.65
C ILE A 456 18.66 -37.68 0.68
N ALA A 457 19.83 -37.26 1.18
CA ALA A 457 20.98 -37.01 0.35
C ALA A 457 21.49 -38.34 -0.22
N ASN A 458 21.64 -38.39 -1.54
CA ASN A 458 22.30 -39.48 -2.26
C ASN A 458 23.79 -39.52 -1.86
N THR A 459 24.10 -40.04 -0.68
CA THR A 459 25.47 -40.40 -0.30
C THR A 459 25.95 -41.45 -1.29
N ALA A 460 27.04 -41.18 -2.00
CA ALA A 460 27.50 -41.89 -3.20
C ALA A 460 27.78 -43.41 -3.05
N HIS A 461 27.59 -43.98 -1.85
CA HIS A 461 27.86 -45.38 -1.53
C HIS A 461 26.68 -46.16 -0.92
N SER A 462 25.48 -45.57 -0.75
CA SER A 462 24.29 -46.26 -0.24
C SER A 462 23.33 -46.68 -1.37
N ILE A 463 22.91 -47.95 -1.37
CA ILE A 463 22.21 -48.67 -2.46
C ILE A 463 20.71 -48.28 -2.60
N SER A 464 20.31 -47.10 -2.13
CA SER A 464 18.95 -46.57 -2.32
C SER A 464 18.95 -45.42 -3.33
N ARG A 465 18.89 -45.73 -4.63
CA ARG A 465 18.73 -44.73 -5.71
C ARG A 465 17.27 -44.32 -5.91
N LYS A 466 16.54 -44.09 -4.83
CA LYS A 466 15.12 -43.72 -4.89
C LYS A 466 14.90 -42.56 -3.94
N GLY A 467 14.69 -41.36 -4.49
CA GLY A 467 14.16 -40.25 -3.70
C GLY A 467 12.84 -40.66 -3.04
N ILE A 468 12.55 -40.06 -1.89
CA ILE A 468 11.36 -40.33 -1.09
C ILE A 468 10.11 -40.20 -1.97
N ARG A 469 9.27 -41.22 -1.97
CA ARG A 469 8.00 -41.21 -2.71
C ARG A 469 6.94 -40.49 -1.88
N ARG A 470 5.97 -39.84 -2.55
CA ARG A 470 4.79 -39.24 -1.89
C ARG A 470 4.04 -40.19 -0.95
N SER A 471 4.08 -41.50 -1.22
CA SER A 471 3.46 -42.55 -0.39
C SER A 471 4.23 -42.89 0.89
N GLU A 472 5.45 -42.37 1.05
CA GLU A 472 6.34 -42.61 2.20
C GLU A 472 6.32 -41.43 3.19
N LEU A 473 5.57 -40.36 2.87
CA LEU A 473 5.44 -39.17 3.71
C LEU A 473 4.48 -39.43 4.89
N ASN A 474 4.83 -38.90 6.06
CA ASN A 474 3.97 -38.97 7.24
C ASN A 474 2.81 -37.98 7.12
N ASP A 475 1.62 -38.49 6.81
CA ASP A 475 0.42 -37.65 6.63
C ASP A 475 -0.01 -36.91 7.91
N VAL A 476 0.35 -37.40 9.11
CA VAL A 476 0.06 -36.70 10.38
C VAL A 476 0.92 -35.45 10.53
N GLU A 477 2.21 -35.56 10.23
CA GLU A 477 3.12 -34.42 10.26
C GLU A 477 2.76 -33.43 9.15
N LEU A 478 2.44 -33.92 7.95
CA LEU A 478 1.97 -33.06 6.85
C LEU A 478 0.70 -32.28 7.24
N LYS A 479 -0.26 -32.92 7.91
CA LYS A 479 -1.46 -32.23 8.41
C LYS A 479 -1.11 -31.16 9.45
N SER A 480 -0.13 -31.42 10.31
CA SER A 480 0.36 -30.43 11.29
C SER A 480 1.02 -29.23 10.61
N ILE A 481 1.79 -29.45 9.54
CA ILE A 481 2.41 -28.35 8.77
C ILE A 481 1.34 -27.52 8.06
N LEU A 482 0.30 -28.17 7.56
CA LEU A 482 -0.75 -27.53 6.78
C LEU A 482 -1.90 -26.96 7.63
N SER A 483 -1.79 -26.99 8.96
CA SER A 483 -2.90 -26.62 9.87
C SER A 483 -3.39 -25.19 9.68
N ASN A 484 -2.50 -24.27 9.29
CA ASN A 484 -2.83 -22.85 9.09
C ASN A 484 -3.31 -22.54 7.67
N LEU A 485 -3.08 -23.44 6.70
CA LEU A 485 -3.39 -23.22 5.29
C LEU A 485 -4.62 -24.00 4.82
N LEU A 486 -4.80 -25.26 5.24
CA LEU A 486 -5.93 -26.10 4.82
C LEU A 486 -7.30 -25.51 5.18
N PRO A 487 -7.51 -24.89 6.37
CA PRO A 487 -8.79 -24.27 6.71
C PRO A 487 -9.18 -23.09 5.80
N LEU A 488 -8.23 -22.50 5.08
CA LEU A 488 -8.47 -21.38 4.16
C LEU A 488 -8.98 -21.83 2.79
N VAL A 489 -8.92 -23.13 2.49
CA VAL A 489 -9.43 -23.70 1.23
C VAL A 489 -10.94 -23.90 1.34
N ARG A 490 -11.72 -23.35 0.39
CA ARG A 490 -13.18 -23.45 0.44
C ARG A 490 -13.66 -24.73 -0.23
N ILE A 491 -13.61 -25.82 0.52
CA ILE A 491 -13.88 -27.18 0.05
C ILE A 491 -15.25 -27.30 -0.64
N ASP A 492 -16.27 -26.60 -0.14
CA ASP A 492 -17.65 -26.62 -0.68
C ASP A 492 -17.79 -26.00 -2.09
N TYR A 493 -16.77 -25.26 -2.55
CA TYR A 493 -16.73 -24.62 -3.87
C TYR A 493 -15.72 -25.28 -4.82
N ILE A 494 -15.19 -26.46 -4.46
CA ILE A 494 -14.33 -27.25 -5.35
C ILE A 494 -15.18 -27.84 -6.48
N LEU A 495 -14.78 -27.51 -7.71
CA LEU A 495 -15.40 -28.04 -8.92
C LEU A 495 -14.43 -28.94 -9.68
N PRO A 496 -14.87 -30.14 -10.13
CA PRO A 496 -16.14 -30.80 -9.82
C PRO A 496 -16.23 -31.30 -8.35
N PRO A 497 -17.45 -31.50 -7.79
CA PRO A 497 -17.67 -31.88 -6.37
C PRO A 497 -16.99 -33.17 -5.90
N PHE A 498 -16.59 -34.05 -6.82
CA PHE A 498 -15.87 -35.31 -6.53
C PHE A 498 -14.50 -35.37 -7.19
N HIS A 499 -13.80 -34.24 -7.25
CA HIS A 499 -12.48 -34.18 -7.86
C HIS A 499 -11.51 -35.18 -7.20
N GLN A 500 -10.62 -35.78 -8.00
CA GLN A 500 -9.67 -36.79 -7.54
C GLN A 500 -8.79 -36.26 -6.40
N SER A 501 -8.35 -35.01 -6.49
CA SER A 501 -7.47 -34.35 -5.50
C SER A 501 -8.16 -34.18 -4.14
N LEU A 502 -9.45 -33.87 -4.14
CA LEU A 502 -10.25 -33.77 -2.90
C LEU A 502 -10.41 -35.16 -2.25
N ASN A 503 -10.76 -36.17 -3.04
CA ASN A 503 -10.87 -37.54 -2.57
C ASN A 503 -9.54 -38.10 -2.05
N ALA A 504 -8.42 -37.72 -2.67
CA ALA A 504 -7.08 -38.09 -2.22
C ALA A 504 -6.73 -37.43 -0.87
N ALA A 505 -7.09 -36.17 -0.66
CA ALA A 505 -6.86 -35.47 0.60
C ALA A 505 -7.63 -36.11 1.77
N TYR A 506 -8.89 -36.52 1.54
CA TYR A 506 -9.65 -37.30 2.54
C TYR A 506 -9.03 -38.67 2.83
N LYS A 507 -8.63 -39.41 1.78
CA LYS A 507 -7.98 -40.73 1.97
C LYS A 507 -6.68 -40.68 2.76
N ARG A 508 -5.95 -39.56 2.66
CA ARG A 508 -4.72 -39.29 3.42
C ARG A 508 -4.98 -38.76 4.83
N GLY A 509 -6.23 -38.52 5.22
CA GLY A 509 -6.57 -37.95 6.52
C GLY A 509 -6.17 -36.48 6.72
N LEU A 510 -5.77 -35.78 5.64
CA LEU A 510 -5.39 -34.36 5.67
C LEU A 510 -6.60 -33.47 5.96
N LEU A 511 -7.72 -33.82 5.34
CA LEU A 511 -9.01 -33.24 5.64
C LEU A 511 -9.75 -34.18 6.57
N ASP A 512 -10.37 -33.63 7.61
CA ASP A 512 -11.31 -34.40 8.41
C ASP A 512 -12.48 -34.78 7.51
N SER A 513 -12.54 -36.05 7.10
CA SER A 513 -13.78 -36.62 6.61
C SER A 513 -14.74 -36.46 7.77
N SER A 514 -15.67 -35.51 7.76
CA SER A 514 -16.59 -35.36 8.89
C SER A 514 -17.35 -36.68 9.06
N PRO A 515 -17.04 -37.56 10.03
CA PRO A 515 -17.66 -38.87 10.12
C PRO A 515 -18.91 -38.78 10.99
N HIS A 516 -19.63 -37.64 10.92
CA HIS A 516 -20.83 -37.36 11.72
C HIS A 516 -21.81 -36.38 11.05
N MET A 517 -21.84 -36.30 9.72
CA MET A 517 -22.92 -35.57 9.03
C MET A 517 -24.27 -36.31 9.00
N ASP A 518 -24.28 -37.61 9.27
CA ASP A 518 -25.50 -38.44 9.23
C ASP A 518 -26.19 -38.67 10.59
N LEU A 519 -25.57 -38.31 11.73
CA LEU A 519 -26.07 -38.71 13.06
C LEU A 519 -26.68 -37.59 13.91
N LEU A 520 -26.60 -36.32 13.48
CA LEU A 520 -27.21 -35.19 14.19
C LEU A 520 -28.44 -34.59 13.50
N GLY A 521 -28.88 -35.11 12.35
CA GLY A 521 -30.13 -34.66 11.71
C GLY A 521 -30.18 -33.16 11.39
N GLN A 522 -29.05 -32.45 11.39
CA GLN A 522 -28.94 -31.06 10.96
C GLN A 522 -28.64 -31.04 9.47
N ARG A 523 -29.72 -31.27 8.75
CA ARG A 523 -29.85 -31.32 7.29
C ARG A 523 -29.11 -30.14 6.63
N TYR A 524 -28.13 -30.44 5.76
CA TYR A 524 -28.05 -29.76 4.45
C TYR A 524 -29.48 -29.74 3.91
N PRO A 525 -30.02 -28.68 3.28
CA PRO A 525 -31.41 -28.66 2.81
C PRO A 525 -31.73 -30.00 2.18
N ASP A 526 -32.60 -30.73 2.87
CA ASP A 526 -32.78 -32.16 2.70
C ASP A 526 -33.01 -32.39 1.21
N SER A 527 -32.21 -33.24 0.57
CA SER A 527 -32.42 -33.75 -0.79
C SER A 527 -33.73 -34.57 -0.92
N ARG A 528 -34.67 -34.36 0.00
CA ARG A 528 -36.03 -34.90 0.11
C ARG A 528 -37.11 -33.83 -0.01
N SER A 529 -36.79 -32.53 0.00
CA SER A 529 -37.68 -31.51 -0.58
C SER A 529 -37.31 -31.37 -2.07
N PRO A 530 -38.18 -31.76 -3.01
CA PRO A 530 -37.88 -31.69 -4.44
C PRO A 530 -37.65 -30.27 -4.98
N ASP A 531 -37.86 -29.24 -4.16
CA ASP A 531 -37.90 -27.83 -4.57
C ASP A 531 -36.63 -27.03 -4.25
N VAL A 532 -35.63 -27.59 -3.55
CA VAL A 532 -34.40 -26.87 -3.16
C VAL A 532 -33.20 -27.33 -3.98
N ASN A 533 -32.55 -26.39 -4.65
CA ASN A 533 -31.37 -26.64 -5.47
C ASN A 533 -30.19 -27.14 -4.59
N PRO A 534 -29.54 -28.28 -4.92
CA PRO A 534 -28.37 -28.76 -4.18
C PRO A 534 -27.19 -27.78 -4.16
N ASP A 535 -27.13 -26.87 -5.14
CA ASP A 535 -26.08 -25.86 -5.27
C ASP A 535 -26.46 -24.52 -4.59
N ALA A 536 -27.51 -24.47 -3.77
CA ALA A 536 -28.01 -23.24 -3.16
C ALA A 536 -26.94 -22.47 -2.37
N HIS A 537 -25.92 -23.14 -1.82
CA HIS A 537 -24.82 -22.48 -1.10
C HIS A 537 -23.99 -21.52 -1.96
N TRP A 538 -24.12 -21.59 -3.30
CA TRP A 538 -23.48 -20.65 -4.21
C TRP A 538 -24.14 -19.27 -4.24
N PHE A 539 -25.44 -19.16 -3.97
CA PHE A 539 -26.19 -17.92 -4.21
C PHE A 539 -27.25 -17.58 -3.14
N ASP A 540 -27.54 -18.48 -2.21
CA ASP A 540 -28.52 -18.28 -1.15
C ASP A 540 -27.83 -18.14 0.22
N HIS A 541 -27.97 -16.95 0.81
CA HIS A 541 -27.41 -16.62 2.13
C HIS A 541 -28.15 -17.29 3.30
N SER A 542 -29.32 -17.88 3.08
CA SER A 542 -30.09 -18.59 4.11
C SER A 542 -29.56 -20.01 4.37
N VAL A 543 -28.67 -20.52 3.51
CA VAL A 543 -28.12 -21.87 3.63
C VAL A 543 -27.27 -21.99 4.90
N PRO A 544 -27.62 -22.90 5.83
CA PRO A 544 -26.82 -23.14 7.02
C PRO A 544 -25.39 -23.56 6.66
N ARG A 545 -24.40 -23.05 7.38
CA ARG A 545 -22.96 -23.37 7.21
C ARG A 545 -22.33 -22.92 5.89
N ARG A 546 -23.01 -22.07 5.11
CA ARG A 546 -22.39 -21.38 3.96
C ARG A 546 -21.17 -20.58 4.43
N HIS A 547 -20.10 -20.60 3.63
CA HIS A 547 -18.99 -19.69 3.83
C HIS A 547 -19.49 -18.23 3.77
N ALA A 548 -19.16 -17.41 4.77
CA ALA A 548 -19.69 -16.04 4.90
C ALA A 548 -19.44 -15.20 3.63
N ALA A 549 -18.24 -15.32 3.05
CA ALA A 549 -17.85 -14.67 1.79
C ALA A 549 -18.38 -15.33 0.50
N GLY A 550 -19.02 -16.50 0.58
CA GLY A 550 -19.42 -17.26 -0.60
C GLY A 550 -18.24 -17.77 -1.45
N PRO A 551 -18.44 -18.03 -2.75
CA PRO A 551 -17.37 -18.44 -3.66
C PRO A 551 -16.34 -17.33 -3.89
N ARG A 552 -15.06 -17.68 -4.07
CA ARG A 552 -14.02 -16.68 -4.43
C ARG A 552 -14.36 -15.96 -5.73
N LEU A 553 -14.01 -14.68 -5.78
CA LEU A 553 -14.33 -13.84 -6.94
C LEU A 553 -13.43 -14.16 -8.13
N LEU A 554 -13.93 -14.99 -9.03
CA LEU A 554 -13.26 -15.30 -10.29
C LEU A 554 -13.93 -14.56 -11.45
N LEU A 555 -13.19 -13.63 -12.06
CA LEU A 555 -13.72 -12.84 -13.19
C LEU A 555 -14.23 -13.68 -14.36
N PRO A 556 -13.62 -14.83 -14.71
CA PRO A 556 -14.17 -15.70 -15.75
C PRO A 556 -15.55 -16.29 -15.39
N TYR A 557 -15.85 -16.51 -14.11
CA TYR A 557 -17.16 -17.03 -13.68
C TYR A 557 -18.27 -16.00 -13.96
N ILE A 558 -18.02 -14.72 -13.67
CA ILE A 558 -18.95 -13.63 -14.02
C ILE A 558 -19.24 -13.60 -15.52
N VAL A 559 -18.23 -13.80 -16.35
CA VAL A 559 -18.37 -13.79 -17.82
C VAL A 559 -19.26 -14.95 -18.29
N GLU A 560 -19.08 -16.14 -17.74
CA GLU A 560 -19.90 -17.31 -18.09
C GLU A 560 -21.34 -17.21 -17.55
N VAL A 561 -21.56 -16.73 -16.32
CA VAL A 561 -22.91 -16.48 -15.77
C VAL A 561 -23.68 -15.50 -16.66
N ARG A 562 -23.06 -14.38 -17.04
CA ARG A 562 -23.68 -13.40 -17.94
C ARG A 562 -23.97 -13.98 -19.33
N LYS A 563 -23.15 -14.91 -19.81
CA LYS A 563 -23.36 -15.58 -21.10
C LYS A 563 -24.52 -16.57 -21.03
N GLN A 564 -24.65 -17.30 -19.92
CA GLN A 564 -25.76 -18.22 -19.70
C GLN A 564 -27.08 -17.47 -19.55
N LEU A 565 -27.12 -16.39 -18.77
CA LEU A 565 -28.27 -15.48 -18.70
C LEU A 565 -28.68 -14.99 -20.10
N ARG A 566 -27.73 -14.51 -20.91
CA ARG A 566 -28.01 -14.08 -22.29
C ARG A 566 -28.57 -15.20 -23.18
N ARG A 567 -28.29 -16.48 -22.89
CA ARG A 567 -28.87 -17.62 -23.63
C ARG A 567 -30.32 -17.84 -23.20
N LEU A 568 -30.61 -17.83 -21.90
CA LEU A 568 -31.96 -17.98 -21.35
C LEU A 568 -32.90 -16.84 -21.79
N TYR A 569 -32.40 -15.62 -21.87
CA TYR A 569 -33.14 -14.49 -22.43
C TYR A 569 -33.52 -14.67 -23.90
N LYS A 570 -32.62 -15.27 -24.70
CA LYS A 570 -32.88 -15.52 -26.13
C LYS A 570 -33.88 -16.66 -26.35
N SER A 571 -34.02 -17.58 -25.39
CA SER A 571 -34.99 -18.67 -25.44
C SER A 571 -36.41 -18.29 -24.97
N GLY A 572 -36.66 -17.03 -24.62
CA GLY A 572 -38.01 -16.52 -24.38
C GLY A 572 -38.52 -16.66 -22.93
N GLU A 573 -37.64 -16.91 -21.96
CA GLU A 573 -38.02 -16.75 -20.55
C GLU A 573 -38.26 -15.26 -20.26
N ASN A 574 -39.50 -14.90 -19.91
CA ASN A 574 -39.88 -13.56 -19.48
C ASN A 574 -39.25 -13.25 -18.11
N VAL A 575 -37.97 -12.90 -18.12
CA VAL A 575 -37.25 -12.48 -16.93
C VAL A 575 -37.13 -10.96 -17.05
N SER A 576 -37.88 -10.21 -16.26
CA SER A 576 -37.58 -8.78 -16.16
C SER A 576 -36.22 -8.66 -15.49
N TYR A 577 -35.21 -8.14 -16.21
CA TYR A 577 -34.04 -7.51 -15.59
C TYR A 577 -34.50 -6.20 -14.94
N THR A 578 -35.46 -6.27 -14.04
CA THR A 578 -35.45 -5.39 -12.90
C THR A 578 -34.41 -6.05 -12.02
N LEU A 579 -33.17 -5.57 -12.13
CA LEU A 579 -32.36 -5.38 -10.93
C LEU A 579 -33.39 -4.86 -9.93
N GLN A 580 -33.84 -5.71 -9.00
CA GLN A 580 -34.62 -5.24 -7.89
C GLN A 580 -33.63 -4.36 -7.15
N GLN A 581 -33.49 -3.12 -7.62
CA GLN A 581 -33.65 -1.97 -6.76
C GLN A 581 -34.97 -2.21 -6.02
N LYS A 582 -34.93 -3.13 -5.04
CA LYS A 582 -35.36 -2.77 -3.73
C LYS A 582 -34.55 -1.51 -3.41
N THR A 583 -35.05 -0.38 -3.89
CA THR A 583 -35.20 0.84 -3.12
C THR A 583 -35.97 0.49 -1.86
N SER A 584 -35.43 -0.44 -1.05
CA SER A 584 -35.88 -0.74 0.29
C SER A 584 -35.28 0.32 1.17
N LEU A 585 -35.85 1.53 1.02
CA LEU A 585 -35.49 2.76 1.69
C LEU A 585 -34.02 3.17 1.51
N ALA A 586 -33.79 4.47 1.45
CA ALA A 586 -32.54 5.00 1.95
C ALA A 586 -32.46 4.63 3.44
N ASN A 587 -31.97 3.42 3.76
CA ASN A 587 -31.37 3.19 5.05
C ASN A 587 -30.12 4.07 5.01
N GLU A 588 -30.21 5.27 5.59
CA GLU A 588 -29.04 6.04 5.94
C GLU A 588 -28.20 5.13 6.84
N LEU A 589 -27.18 4.51 6.24
CA LEU A 589 -26.18 3.74 6.99
C LEU A 589 -25.55 4.72 7.96
N GLN A 590 -25.88 4.58 9.24
CA GLN A 590 -25.22 5.37 10.28
C GLN A 590 -23.92 4.66 10.64
N LEU A 591 -22.81 5.27 10.22
CA LEU A 591 -21.46 4.87 10.58
C LEU A 591 -21.04 5.60 11.85
N PHE A 592 -20.62 4.84 12.85
CA PHE A 592 -20.09 5.33 14.12
C PHE A 592 -18.60 5.04 14.20
N VAL A 593 -17.81 6.04 14.56
CA VAL A 593 -16.36 5.90 14.74
C VAL A 593 -16.09 5.77 16.23
N ASN A 594 -15.54 4.64 16.63
CA ASN A 594 -15.16 4.36 18.01
C ASN A 594 -13.63 4.51 18.16
N ASN A 595 -13.19 5.29 19.14
CA ASN A 595 -11.77 5.48 19.41
C ASN A 595 -11.31 4.45 20.44
N LEU A 596 -10.49 3.49 20.00
CA LEU A 596 -9.96 2.42 20.85
C LEU A 596 -8.71 2.89 21.61
N SER A 597 -8.00 3.89 21.11
CA SER A 597 -6.76 4.42 21.69
C SER A 597 -6.81 5.94 21.87
N PRO A 598 -7.51 6.45 22.91
CA PRO A 598 -7.63 7.89 23.17
C PRO A 598 -6.31 8.60 23.50
N GLU A 599 -5.27 7.85 23.87
CA GLU A 599 -3.93 8.39 24.15
C GLU A 599 -3.17 8.81 22.88
N THR A 600 -3.42 8.15 21.74
CA THR A 600 -2.74 8.41 20.47
C THR A 600 -3.58 9.26 19.52
N VAL A 601 -4.92 9.12 19.57
CA VAL A 601 -5.84 9.82 18.67
C VAL A 601 -6.58 10.92 19.42
N SER A 602 -6.20 12.18 19.14
CA SER A 602 -6.88 13.36 19.71
C SER A 602 -8.31 13.53 19.17
N GLU A 603 -9.19 14.19 19.94
CA GLU A 603 -10.57 14.50 19.52
C GLU A 603 -10.64 15.24 18.17
N SER A 604 -9.67 16.11 17.90
CA SER A 604 -9.58 16.84 16.61
C SER A 604 -9.31 15.93 15.42
N LEU A 605 -8.60 14.82 15.62
CA LEU A 605 -8.34 13.80 14.60
C LEU A 605 -9.57 12.92 14.39
N ILE A 606 -10.29 12.55 15.46
CA ILE A 606 -11.53 11.77 15.35
C ILE A 606 -12.56 12.51 14.50
N MET A 607 -12.76 13.81 14.72
CA MET A 607 -13.68 14.62 13.90
C MET A 607 -13.29 14.63 12.42
N LYS A 608 -11.99 14.62 12.11
CA LYS A 608 -11.50 14.50 10.72
C LYS A 608 -11.76 13.11 10.16
N ILE A 609 -11.54 12.06 10.95
CA ILE A 609 -11.82 10.67 10.56
C ILE A 609 -13.32 10.50 10.27
N GLU A 610 -14.20 10.92 11.18
CA GLU A 610 -15.64 10.85 11.00
C GLU A 610 -16.10 11.56 9.73
N LYS A 611 -15.56 12.77 9.48
CA LYS A 611 -15.87 13.51 8.27
C LYS A 611 -15.43 12.74 7.01
N ARG A 612 -14.20 12.23 7.01
CA ARG A 612 -13.64 11.51 5.87
C ARG A 612 -14.34 10.17 5.60
N VAL A 613 -14.70 9.43 6.66
CA VAL A 613 -15.48 8.18 6.57
C VAL A 613 -16.86 8.46 5.96
N LYS A 614 -17.54 9.54 6.37
CA LYS A 614 -18.83 9.93 5.79
C LYS A 614 -18.71 10.29 4.31
N GLU A 615 -17.69 11.05 3.93
CA GLU A 615 -17.42 11.41 2.53
C GLU A 615 -17.24 10.15 1.66
N LEU A 616 -16.47 9.17 2.12
CA LEU A 616 -16.22 7.92 1.39
C LEU A 616 -17.42 6.96 1.41
N ALA A 617 -18.27 7.03 2.43
CA ALA A 617 -19.49 6.25 2.49
C ALA A 617 -20.56 6.76 1.51
N GLU A 618 -20.51 8.03 1.12
CA GLU A 618 -21.41 8.60 0.11
C GLU A 618 -21.08 8.15 -1.33
N ASP A 619 -19.89 7.58 -1.56
CA ASP A 619 -19.44 7.11 -2.86
C ASP A 619 -20.34 6.00 -3.44
N ASP A 620 -20.42 5.96 -4.78
CA ASP A 620 -21.21 4.98 -5.52
C ASP A 620 -20.81 3.52 -5.24
N LEU A 621 -19.61 3.28 -4.70
CA LEU A 621 -19.11 1.93 -4.41
C LEU A 621 -19.87 1.29 -3.24
N LEU A 622 -20.05 2.00 -2.12
CA LEU A 622 -20.76 1.46 -0.97
C LEU A 622 -22.23 1.19 -1.32
N LYS A 623 -22.85 2.08 -2.11
CA LYS A 623 -24.21 1.88 -2.64
C LYS A 623 -24.32 0.59 -3.45
N LYS A 624 -23.33 0.28 -4.30
CA LYS A 624 -23.32 -0.99 -5.07
C LYS A 624 -23.18 -2.21 -4.17
N VAL A 625 -22.35 -2.15 -3.13
CA VAL A 625 -22.14 -3.26 -2.20
C VAL A 625 -23.43 -3.59 -1.46
N THR A 626 -24.19 -2.57 -1.03
CA THR A 626 -25.44 -2.75 -0.28
C THR A 626 -26.56 -3.42 -1.07
N CYS A 627 -26.49 -3.47 -2.40
CA CYS A 627 -27.53 -4.04 -3.26
C CYS A 627 -27.72 -5.56 -3.11
N CYS A 628 -26.71 -6.30 -2.65
CA CYS A 628 -26.78 -7.77 -2.55
C CYS A 628 -27.38 -8.26 -1.22
N GLY A 629 -27.43 -7.43 -0.19
CA GLY A 629 -27.88 -7.82 1.15
C GLY A 629 -26.91 -8.75 1.91
N CYS A 630 -25.72 -9.01 1.40
CA CYS A 630 -24.67 -9.78 2.08
C CYS A 630 -24.03 -8.94 3.20
N SER A 631 -24.22 -9.33 4.47
CA SER A 631 -23.63 -8.63 5.62
C SER A 631 -22.10 -8.64 5.59
N TYR A 632 -21.50 -9.77 5.19
CA TYR A 632 -20.05 -9.91 5.08
C TYR A 632 -19.43 -8.89 4.10
N HIS A 633 -20.03 -8.69 2.92
CA HIS A 633 -19.53 -7.69 1.98
C HIS A 633 -19.68 -6.26 2.49
N LEU A 634 -20.76 -5.98 3.23
CA LEU A 634 -20.96 -4.68 3.85
C LEU A 634 -19.91 -4.41 4.93
N GLU A 635 -19.70 -5.35 5.84
CA GLU A 635 -18.67 -5.29 6.89
C GLU A 635 -17.28 -5.10 6.28
N LEU A 636 -16.93 -5.91 5.28
CA LEU A 636 -15.63 -5.81 4.61
C LEU A 636 -15.47 -4.45 3.90
N ALA A 637 -16.51 -3.92 3.26
CA ALA A 637 -16.47 -2.59 2.64
C ALA A 637 -16.23 -1.48 3.66
N ILE A 638 -16.86 -1.54 4.83
CA ILE A 638 -16.67 -0.57 5.92
C ILE A 638 -15.25 -0.67 6.46
N GLU A 639 -14.74 -1.89 6.66
CA GLU A 639 -13.35 -2.12 7.07
C GLU A 639 -12.37 -1.53 6.06
N GLN A 640 -12.63 -1.63 4.75
CA GLN A 640 -11.76 -1.00 3.75
C GLN A 640 -11.82 0.53 3.77
N ILE A 641 -13.00 1.12 4.00
CA ILE A 641 -13.14 2.57 4.20
C ILE A 641 -12.35 3.01 5.44
N ARG A 642 -12.45 2.25 6.54
CA ARG A 642 -11.70 2.48 7.77
C ARG A 642 -10.19 2.47 7.50
N LEU A 643 -9.68 1.40 6.89
CA LEU A 643 -8.25 1.26 6.55
C LEU A 643 -7.77 2.37 5.61
N HIS A 644 -8.56 2.76 4.62
CA HIS A 644 -8.23 3.88 3.72
C HIS A 644 -8.01 5.18 4.50
N VAL A 645 -8.95 5.54 5.39
CA VAL A 645 -8.86 6.78 6.17
C VAL A 645 -7.68 6.76 7.15
N LEU A 646 -7.46 5.63 7.83
CA LEU A 646 -6.34 5.50 8.78
C LEU A 646 -4.99 5.61 8.09
N ARG A 647 -4.83 4.97 6.93
CA ARG A 647 -3.59 5.02 6.12
C ARG A 647 -3.36 6.41 5.52
N GLU A 648 -4.40 7.10 5.08
CA GLU A 648 -4.32 8.50 4.58
C GLU A 648 -3.79 9.45 5.66
N LEU A 649 -4.19 9.21 6.92
CA LEU A 649 -3.84 10.04 8.08
C LEU A 649 -2.60 9.55 8.85
N ASN A 650 -1.96 8.47 8.40
CA ASN A 650 -0.81 7.84 9.06
C ASN A 650 -1.10 7.39 10.52
N ILE A 651 -2.27 6.79 10.75
CA ILE A 651 -2.70 6.26 12.05
C ILE A 651 -2.61 4.72 12.00
N GLY A 652 -2.25 4.10 13.12
CA GLY A 652 -2.18 2.64 13.23
C GLY A 652 -3.54 1.97 13.02
N ASP A 653 -3.53 0.81 12.36
CA ASP A 653 -4.74 0.07 11.98
C ASP A 653 -5.60 -0.36 13.19
N GLU A 654 -5.05 -0.43 14.40
CA GLU A 654 -5.75 -0.86 15.63
C GLU A 654 -6.38 0.30 16.43
N CYS A 655 -6.17 1.55 16.03
CA CYS A 655 -6.52 2.71 16.87
C CYS A 655 -8.02 3.06 16.84
N VAL A 656 -8.72 2.69 15.77
CA VAL A 656 -10.09 3.15 15.51
C VAL A 656 -10.91 2.03 14.91
N GLU A 657 -12.15 1.90 15.38
CA GLU A 657 -13.15 0.97 14.88
C GLU A 657 -14.30 1.75 14.22
N VAL A 658 -14.86 1.24 13.13
CA VAL A 658 -16.01 1.85 12.45
C VAL A 658 -17.16 0.85 12.44
N LEU A 659 -18.21 1.16 13.19
CA LEU A 659 -19.40 0.31 13.31
C LEU A 659 -20.50 0.83 12.40
N CYS A 660 -21.23 -0.09 11.77
CA CYS A 660 -22.43 0.24 11.00
C CYS A 660 -23.68 -0.31 11.68
N ILE A 661 -24.65 0.57 11.93
CA ILE A 661 -25.98 0.16 12.39
C ILE A 661 -26.93 0.24 11.20
N SER A 662 -27.38 -0.93 10.72
CA SER A 662 -28.51 -1.03 9.81
C SER A 662 -29.79 -1.12 10.64
N SER A 663 -30.83 -0.36 10.28
CA SER A 663 -32.13 -0.39 10.96
C SER A 663 -32.82 -1.78 10.97
N ALA A 664 -32.27 -2.76 10.21
CA ALA A 664 -32.70 -4.15 10.18
C ALA A 664 -32.05 -5.05 11.27
N SER A 665 -30.98 -4.61 11.96
CA SER A 665 -30.21 -5.43 12.92
C SER A 665 -30.53 -5.17 14.39
N LYS A 666 -31.82 -4.99 14.73
CA LYS A 666 -32.26 -5.09 16.15
C LYS A 666 -32.41 -6.54 16.64
N GLN A 667 -32.05 -7.53 15.83
CA GLN A 667 -31.93 -8.92 16.24
C GLN A 667 -30.53 -9.40 15.87
N ASN A 668 -29.75 -9.78 16.88
CA ASN A 668 -28.40 -10.35 16.81
C ASN A 668 -27.25 -9.34 16.79
N LEU A 669 -27.07 -8.63 17.91
CA LEU A 669 -25.78 -8.07 18.32
C LEU A 669 -25.06 -9.11 19.20
N LEU A 670 -24.06 -9.78 18.63
CA LEU A 670 -22.96 -10.42 19.35
C LEU A 670 -21.71 -10.20 18.49
N PRO A 671 -20.60 -9.68 19.04
CA PRO A 671 -19.37 -9.48 18.28
C PRO A 671 -18.76 -10.85 17.96
N TYR A 672 -18.78 -11.24 16.68
CA TYR A 672 -18.06 -12.41 16.21
C TYR A 672 -16.61 -12.02 15.98
N TYR A 673 -15.78 -12.32 16.98
CA TYR A 673 -14.35 -12.50 16.77
C TYR A 673 -14.14 -13.55 15.67
N CYS A 674 -13.36 -13.19 14.65
CA CYS A 674 -12.74 -14.15 13.74
C CYS A 674 -11.96 -15.18 14.56
N CYS A 675 -12.49 -16.40 14.65
CA CYS A 675 -11.74 -17.63 14.89
C CYS A 675 -12.55 -18.79 14.29
N SER A 676 -12.11 -19.26 13.12
CA SER A 676 -12.35 -20.63 12.73
C SER A 676 -11.65 -21.54 13.75
N GLN A 677 -12.41 -22.22 14.62
CA GLN A 677 -12.24 -23.60 15.08
C GLN A 677 -13.14 -23.91 16.30
N PRO A 678 -13.67 -25.14 16.45
CA PRO A 678 -14.33 -25.57 17.67
C PRO A 678 -13.28 -26.18 18.63
N THR A 679 -13.10 -25.59 19.81
CA THR A 679 -12.36 -26.24 20.90
C THR A 679 -13.35 -26.71 21.96
N VAL A 680 -13.40 -28.02 22.15
CA VAL A 680 -14.19 -28.70 23.19
C VAL A 680 -13.62 -28.34 24.55
N THR A 681 -14.40 -27.69 25.41
CA THR A 681 -14.29 -27.84 26.87
C THR A 681 -15.67 -27.64 27.51
N ALA A 682 -16.14 -28.69 28.18
CA ALA A 682 -17.33 -28.68 29.00
C ALA A 682 -17.03 -28.06 30.36
N CYS A 683 -17.90 -27.19 30.86
CA CYS A 683 -18.19 -27.02 32.28
C CYS A 683 -19.51 -26.25 32.45
N ASP A 684 -20.40 -26.84 33.25
CA ASP A 684 -21.75 -26.39 33.56
C ASP A 684 -21.76 -25.00 34.24
N ALA A 685 -22.69 -24.13 33.83
CA ALA A 685 -23.08 -22.98 34.62
C ALA A 685 -24.60 -22.77 34.55
N VAL A 686 -25.21 -22.92 35.73
CA VAL A 686 -26.60 -22.67 36.07
C VAL A 686 -26.93 -21.18 35.89
N ASN A 687 -27.98 -20.89 35.12
CA ASN A 687 -28.57 -19.57 34.94
C ASN A 687 -29.16 -19.03 36.26
N ILE A 688 -28.76 -17.82 36.64
CA ILE A 688 -29.61 -16.92 37.45
C ILE A 688 -29.55 -15.53 36.82
N ASP A 689 -30.68 -15.14 36.22
CA ASP A 689 -31.04 -13.79 35.81
C ASP A 689 -31.04 -12.83 37.00
N VAL A 690 -30.46 -11.62 36.87
CA VAL A 690 -31.06 -10.37 37.40
C VAL A 690 -30.58 -9.16 36.60
N SER A 691 -31.57 -8.40 36.16
CA SER A 691 -31.58 -7.11 35.48
C SER A 691 -30.99 -5.93 36.28
N LEU A 692 -30.44 -4.96 35.54
CA LEU A 692 -30.09 -3.60 35.95
C LEU A 692 -31.18 -2.90 36.78
N SER A 693 -30.76 -2.23 37.86
CA SER A 693 -31.34 -0.93 38.25
C SER A 693 -30.33 -0.07 39.01
N SER A 694 -30.34 1.20 38.68
CA SER A 694 -29.55 2.29 39.22
C SER A 694 -30.08 2.74 40.58
N THR A 695 -29.20 3.13 41.51
CA THR A 695 -29.39 4.32 42.36
C THR A 695 -28.14 4.65 43.15
N ALA A 696 -27.83 5.95 43.20
CA ALA A 696 -26.81 6.57 44.04
C ALA A 696 -27.18 6.48 45.53
N LEU A 697 -26.18 6.44 46.41
CA LEU A 697 -26.08 7.34 47.58
C LEU A 697 -24.79 7.10 48.39
N CYS A 698 -24.29 8.22 48.89
CA CYS A 698 -23.11 8.48 49.72
C CYS A 698 -23.28 7.92 51.15
N GLY A 699 -22.17 7.61 51.84
CA GLY A 699 -22.18 7.50 53.31
C GLY A 699 -21.09 6.66 53.97
N TYR A 700 -19.99 7.33 54.34
CA TYR A 700 -19.11 7.19 55.52
C TYR A 700 -19.15 5.97 56.47
N ASP A 701 -17.93 5.67 56.94
CA ASP A 701 -17.47 5.25 58.28
C ASP A 701 -17.14 3.76 58.61
N ASN A 702 -15.82 3.54 58.67
CA ASN A 702 -15.01 3.12 59.82
C ASN A 702 -14.94 1.68 60.36
N HIS A 703 -13.66 1.27 60.55
CA HIS A 703 -13.09 0.29 61.49
C HIS A 703 -13.34 -1.20 61.16
N GLU A 704 -12.36 -2.11 61.08
CA GLU A 704 -11.28 -2.40 62.02
C GLU A 704 -10.13 -3.26 61.41
N LYS A 705 -8.89 -2.89 61.75
CA LYS A 705 -7.67 -3.67 62.03
C LYS A 705 -7.65 -5.18 61.65
N SER A 706 -6.59 -5.63 60.96
CA SER A 706 -5.40 -6.23 61.63
C SER A 706 -4.38 -6.86 60.66
N CYS A 707 -3.13 -6.41 60.82
CA CYS A 707 -1.88 -7.18 60.80
C CYS A 707 -1.30 -7.74 59.49
N LEU A 708 -0.27 -7.02 59.03
CA LEU A 708 0.97 -7.49 58.40
C LEU A 708 1.61 -8.68 59.16
N PRO A 709 2.58 -9.38 58.54
CA PRO A 709 3.97 -8.96 58.74
C PRO A 709 4.78 -8.80 57.45
N ASP A 710 5.62 -7.77 57.48
CA ASP A 710 6.84 -7.61 56.69
C ASP A 710 7.78 -8.81 56.81
N VAL A 711 8.69 -8.99 55.84
CA VAL A 711 10.14 -9.16 56.07
C VAL A 711 10.92 -9.27 54.74
N LEU A 712 11.80 -8.28 54.55
CA LEU A 712 13.14 -8.28 53.91
C LEU A 712 13.32 -8.19 52.38
N HIS A 713 13.65 -6.96 51.98
CA HIS A 713 14.84 -6.57 51.21
C HIS A 713 15.83 -7.68 50.80
N ASN A 714 16.19 -7.67 49.52
CA ASN A 714 17.60 -7.58 49.11
C ASN A 714 17.69 -7.09 47.66
N GLY A 715 18.37 -5.95 47.47
CA GLY A 715 18.96 -5.57 46.19
C GLY A 715 20.46 -5.87 46.22
N ALA A 716 21.01 -6.31 45.09
CA ALA A 716 22.42 -6.16 44.74
C ALA A 716 22.64 -6.52 43.26
N THR A 717 23.00 -5.51 42.47
CA THR A 717 24.08 -5.49 41.46
C THR A 717 24.30 -6.72 40.57
N LEU A 718 23.99 -6.56 39.27
CA LEU A 718 24.97 -6.42 38.18
C LEU A 718 24.29 -5.86 36.93
#